data_AF-A0A8E0QRD3-F1
#
_entry.id   AF-A0A8E0QRD3-F1
#
_cell.length_a   1.000
_cell.length_b   1.000
_cell.length_c   1.000
_cell.angle_alpha   90.00
_cell.angle_beta   90.00
_cell.angle_gamma   90.00
#
_symmetry.space_group_name_H-M   'P 1'
#
loop_
_entity.id
_entity.type
_entity.pdbx_description
1 polymer ?
#
loop_
_entity_poly.entity_id
_entity_poly.type
_entity_poly.pdbx_seq_one_letter_code
_entity_poly.pdbx_strand_id
1 'polypeptide(L)'
;MQHVQVLSRPVEISLDEAGDSVWRLPPDIESEITTLATVCHVKHQQRTPLAAGREEDIREADSSDDEESEIGSNFATDVVGRLGTGTIKSIRMRFLDQLAELICRKKEADYVTCTSLMESEEEATIFAARNAPWVDADIELLEKVANMLEVVASRGLLSEDVLDLREEFSMYYSPRLKHHAKALLDLLGKGEKMKVFTTCLKAFLDGRIPPPAFVELVDDLGNSTDFYSQLKDNFLPSKVHRQGREMEYICRPRHSFATFHEAAREIAGLKRVKIVLLPGYESREVPPQLSLCLKLDSVEHPKSLEAKLRKPKWVHAEMRMILHLLSIDNVARMFPYLGISKKTCLLCGHVLSQLGIFQARNNHGKVYGQWTLPRAIAMPAASHGTLDTTIQKLRDVLHHECNSEDNKQLAPIKESTISTPVAERQDIWSPFNRSIPDPRLHSREIEWLSQGYIKRIAGGYEPCAKETRANSHARKNPTDHEGLEAPPSDVTDDEAHSDTRVFEPVPENNRPSCGKCGVLNDGLISCQKCNSVLYCDKACLEEDWIRHKFVCRLGRPLDEVDDFIRACREETIPTNDNVAKAFGFCFFTSGVDRQRLFRLYCDLINQWGMSEEELRQAWKSDKLKELIHLRGSQVPSARIRNEVRWLVQQNRFGSGVVTSWDTVFETQRHILDPLDRTVPWYTLKPREKLEAYVFWCQITNGIMPDVDEDNWIFLGFCTASNDSQTQRLAQLYGLLVGRANFEDFWQARVSSKMVELFQKHSLGDEIRTMRNFESLMSAIGTWYQSVWELKRFTRLSQPYPHRAVCVDYGFMNCQTPVERLSLRDAYTQFFKSGGDEMALHQACIENRLAGFLRSELGSLSFDATLLESPYPLDGCDHMGMIVETAILCPESAYEEVKKLQQAQRLEGVILTHPDKVDAAMSAALMNRAAFLRQGVRIRTTRIGGRTIQSMSGM
;
A
#
# COMPACT_ATOMS: atom_id res chain seq x y z
N MET A 1 -15.50 28.67 -10.68
CA MET A 1 -16.89 28.76 -11.18
C MET A 1 -17.82 28.70 -9.97
N GLN A 2 -19.14 28.51 -10.09
CA GLN A 2 -19.92 28.02 -8.94
C GLN A 2 -19.82 26.49 -8.96
N HIS A 3 -19.11 25.91 -7.99
CA HIS A 3 -18.86 24.47 -7.94
C HIS A 3 -20.00 23.72 -7.26
N VAL A 4 -20.74 24.39 -6.37
CA VAL A 4 -21.82 23.82 -5.56
C VAL A 4 -23.19 24.13 -6.14
N GLN A 5 -23.91 23.09 -6.55
CA GLN A 5 -25.30 23.16 -6.99
C GLN A 5 -26.22 22.54 -5.94
N VAL A 6 -27.10 23.34 -5.35
CA VAL A 6 -28.25 22.82 -4.56
C VAL A 6 -29.35 22.44 -5.53
N LEU A 7 -29.82 21.19 -5.48
CA LEU A 7 -30.99 20.79 -6.26
C LEU A 7 -32.27 21.31 -5.60
N SER A 8 -33.22 21.72 -6.45
CA SER A 8 -34.61 21.96 -6.03
C SER A 8 -35.15 20.76 -5.26
N ARG A 9 -35.98 21.00 -4.24
CA ARG A 9 -36.68 19.90 -3.54
C ARG A 9 -37.36 19.00 -4.57
N PRO A 10 -37.18 17.67 -4.51
CA PRO A 10 -37.96 16.77 -5.35
C PRO A 10 -39.43 17.03 -5.03
N VAL A 11 -40.19 17.44 -6.05
CA VAL A 11 -41.64 17.42 -5.98
C VAL A 11 -42.00 15.94 -5.85
N GLU A 12 -42.64 15.53 -4.75
CA GLU A 12 -43.27 14.20 -4.71
C GLU A 12 -44.33 14.23 -5.81
N ILE A 13 -44.06 13.49 -6.88
CA ILE A 13 -44.93 13.39 -8.06
C ILE A 13 -46.30 12.91 -7.59
N SER A 14 -47.39 13.55 -8.06
CA SER A 14 -48.72 13.14 -7.65
C SER A 14 -48.93 11.67 -8.01
N LEU A 15 -49.62 10.92 -7.14
CA LEU A 15 -49.96 9.52 -7.41
C LEU A 15 -50.76 9.37 -8.72
N ASP A 16 -51.46 10.44 -9.12
CA ASP A 16 -52.30 10.55 -10.32
C ASP A 16 -51.51 10.83 -11.63
N GLU A 17 -50.22 11.18 -11.58
CA GLU A 17 -49.41 11.39 -12.78
C GLU A 17 -49.03 10.03 -13.40
N ALA A 18 -49.73 9.65 -14.47
CA ALA A 18 -49.60 8.35 -15.12
C ALA A 18 -48.50 8.35 -16.21
N GLY A 19 -47.34 7.78 -15.87
CA GLY A 19 -46.29 7.41 -16.82
C GLY A 19 -45.40 6.28 -16.30
N ASP A 20 -44.81 5.50 -17.21
CA ASP A 20 -43.94 4.34 -16.91
C ASP A 20 -42.56 4.74 -16.33
N SER A 21 -42.26 6.04 -16.30
CA SER A 21 -41.01 6.61 -15.77
C SER A 21 -41.07 6.97 -14.28
N VAL A 22 -42.15 6.63 -13.57
CA VAL A 22 -42.34 6.95 -12.15
C VAL A 22 -42.53 5.68 -11.33
N TRP A 23 -41.55 5.37 -10.47
CA TRP A 23 -41.68 4.32 -9.46
C TRP A 23 -42.57 4.82 -8.32
N ARG A 24 -43.46 3.96 -7.80
CA ARG A 24 -44.40 4.29 -6.70
C ARG A 24 -44.32 3.23 -5.60
N LEU A 25 -44.21 3.69 -4.35
CA LEU A 25 -44.32 2.84 -3.16
C LEU A 25 -45.80 2.57 -2.84
N PRO A 26 -46.28 1.32 -2.79
CA PRO A 26 -47.65 1.02 -2.41
C PRO A 26 -47.94 1.46 -0.95
N PRO A 27 -49.04 2.19 -0.67
CA PRO A 27 -49.31 2.72 0.67
C PRO A 27 -49.49 1.65 1.76
N ASP A 28 -49.97 0.47 1.38
CA ASP A 28 -50.07 -0.71 2.23
C ASP A 28 -48.68 -1.26 2.61
N ILE A 29 -47.75 -1.34 1.64
CA ILE A 29 -46.36 -1.74 1.88
C ILE A 29 -45.61 -0.70 2.74
N GLU A 30 -45.83 0.60 2.53
CA GLU A 30 -45.30 1.66 3.41
C GLU A 30 -45.81 1.50 4.86
N SER A 31 -47.13 1.32 5.01
CA SER A 31 -47.79 1.10 6.29
C SER A 31 -47.26 -0.16 7.00
N GLU A 32 -47.13 -1.28 6.28
CA GLU A 32 -46.60 -2.55 6.80
C GLU A 32 -45.16 -2.39 7.32
N ILE A 33 -44.24 -1.92 6.47
CA ILE A 33 -42.82 -1.78 6.82
C ILE A 33 -42.61 -0.81 7.98
N THR A 34 -43.28 0.35 7.97
CA THR A 34 -43.14 1.32 9.06
C THR A 34 -43.76 0.84 10.37
N THR A 35 -44.81 0.02 10.31
CA THR A 35 -45.41 -0.63 11.49
C THR A 35 -44.45 -1.67 12.09
N LEU A 36 -43.94 -2.61 11.28
CA LEU A 36 -43.00 -3.65 11.72
C LEU A 36 -41.70 -3.04 12.28
N ALA A 37 -41.12 -2.05 11.59
CA ALA A 37 -39.94 -1.33 12.07
C ALA A 37 -40.18 -0.62 13.41
N THR A 38 -41.40 -0.16 13.66
CA THR A 38 -41.78 0.43 14.95
C THR A 38 -41.93 -0.63 16.04
N VAL A 39 -42.53 -1.79 15.75
CA VAL A 39 -42.62 -2.94 16.67
C VAL A 39 -41.23 -3.40 17.09
N CYS A 40 -40.34 -3.68 16.14
CA CYS A 40 -38.94 -4.04 16.43
C CYS A 40 -38.27 -3.00 17.33
N HIS A 41 -38.39 -1.70 16.99
CA HIS A 41 -37.85 -0.59 17.77
C HIS A 41 -38.48 -0.42 19.17
N VAL A 42 -39.66 -1.00 19.45
CA VAL A 42 -40.26 -1.01 20.80
C VAL A 42 -39.84 -2.24 21.59
N LYS A 43 -39.83 -3.43 20.98
CA LYS A 43 -39.36 -4.67 21.62
C LYS A 43 -37.88 -4.55 22.04
N HIS A 44 -36.99 -4.28 21.10
CA HIS A 44 -35.57 -4.04 21.36
C HIS A 44 -34.93 -3.32 20.17
N GLN A 45 -34.30 -2.17 20.37
CA GLN A 45 -33.83 -1.35 19.24
C GLN A 45 -32.66 -2.01 18.47
N GLN A 46 -31.82 -2.79 19.15
CA GLN A 46 -30.59 -3.37 18.60
C GLN A 46 -30.83 -4.79 18.06
N ARG A 47 -30.20 -5.09 16.92
CA ARG A 47 -30.03 -6.41 16.30
C ARG A 47 -28.55 -6.65 16.01
N THR A 48 -28.21 -7.87 15.63
CA THR A 48 -26.90 -8.23 15.07
C THR A 48 -26.63 -7.35 13.83
N PRO A 49 -25.49 -6.63 13.76
CA PRO A 49 -25.12 -5.90 12.56
C PRO A 49 -24.95 -6.84 11.36
N LEU A 50 -25.27 -6.34 10.17
CA LEU A 50 -24.91 -7.02 8.93
C LEU A 50 -23.40 -7.15 8.85
N ALA A 51 -22.91 -8.36 8.54
CA ALA A 51 -21.51 -8.58 8.23
C ALA A 51 -21.10 -7.65 7.08
N ALA A 52 -19.91 -7.06 7.18
CA ALA A 52 -19.33 -6.35 6.04
C ALA A 52 -19.17 -7.39 4.91
N GLY A 53 -19.78 -7.13 3.75
CA GLY A 53 -19.82 -8.08 2.65
C GLY A 53 -18.43 -8.53 2.26
N ARG A 54 -18.09 -9.79 2.60
CA ARG A 54 -17.00 -10.50 1.96
C ARG A 54 -17.42 -10.75 0.51
N GLU A 55 -16.43 -10.77 -0.37
CA GLU A 55 -16.60 -11.21 -1.75
C GLU A 55 -17.21 -12.62 -1.74
N GLU A 56 -18.12 -12.90 -2.68
CA GLU A 56 -18.86 -14.16 -2.71
C GLU A 56 -17.91 -15.33 -2.95
N ASP A 57 -17.85 -16.25 -1.99
CA ASP A 57 -17.34 -17.61 -2.20
C ASP A 57 -18.30 -18.62 -1.54
N ILE A 58 -18.35 -19.81 -2.13
CA ILE A 58 -19.51 -20.70 -2.04
C ILE A 58 -19.57 -21.49 -0.71
N ARG A 59 -20.80 -21.80 -0.31
CA ARG A 59 -21.24 -22.54 0.90
C ARG A 59 -20.45 -23.83 1.16
N GLU A 60 -20.21 -24.16 2.44
CA GLU A 60 -20.86 -25.32 3.08
C GLU A 60 -20.73 -25.39 4.64
N ALA A 61 -21.85 -25.80 5.25
CA ALA A 61 -22.08 -26.47 6.54
C ALA A 61 -21.37 -26.10 7.87
N ASP A 62 -22.23 -25.68 8.81
CA ASP A 62 -22.19 -25.73 10.27
C ASP A 62 -21.23 -26.72 10.99
N SER A 63 -20.55 -26.21 12.03
CA SER A 63 -20.61 -26.81 13.38
C SER A 63 -20.40 -25.74 14.45
N SER A 64 -21.21 -25.76 15.51
CA SER A 64 -21.05 -24.88 16.68
C SER A 64 -19.78 -25.19 17.48
N ASP A 65 -19.20 -24.17 18.11
CA ASP A 65 -19.23 -24.03 19.58
C ASP A 65 -18.67 -22.66 20.01
N ASP A 66 -19.21 -22.11 21.10
CA ASP A 66 -18.92 -20.76 21.60
C ASP A 66 -17.65 -20.71 22.45
N GLU A 67 -16.61 -19.97 22.03
CA GLU A 67 -15.72 -19.23 22.95
C GLU A 67 -15.32 -17.87 22.33
N GLU A 68 -15.35 -16.80 23.14
CA GLU A 68 -15.08 -15.42 22.71
C GLU A 68 -13.62 -15.24 22.28
N SER A 69 -13.37 -15.07 20.98
CA SER A 69 -12.04 -14.76 20.43
C SER A 69 -11.96 -13.35 19.85
N GLU A 70 -10.90 -12.63 20.22
CA GLU A 70 -10.58 -11.32 19.66
C GLU A 70 -10.22 -11.45 18.18
N ILE A 71 -10.99 -10.81 17.29
CA ILE A 71 -10.78 -10.91 15.84
C ILE A 71 -9.55 -10.09 15.43
N GLY A 72 -8.40 -10.76 15.43
CA GLY A 72 -7.28 -10.39 14.56
C GLY A 72 -7.66 -10.62 13.10
N SER A 73 -7.55 -9.60 12.24
CA SER A 73 -7.88 -9.74 10.82
C SER A 73 -6.73 -10.39 10.05
N ASN A 74 -6.97 -11.60 9.52
CA ASN A 74 -6.03 -12.35 8.67
C ASN A 74 -5.52 -11.52 7.48
N PHE A 75 -4.24 -11.70 7.14
CA PHE A 75 -3.59 -11.12 5.96
C PHE A 75 -2.60 -12.08 5.30
N ALA A 76 -2.16 -11.70 4.09
CA ALA A 76 -1.44 -12.48 3.07
C ALA A 76 -2.35 -13.52 2.37
N THR A 77 -2.33 -13.68 1.03
CA THR A 77 -1.33 -13.32 0.01
C THR A 77 -1.96 -12.82 -1.30
N ASP A 78 -1.77 -11.55 -1.71
CA ASP A 78 -2.00 -11.12 -3.12
C ASP A 78 -1.39 -9.72 -3.46
N VAL A 79 -0.06 -9.56 -3.33
CA VAL A 79 0.57 -8.21 -3.32
C VAL A 79 0.98 -7.69 -4.70
N VAL A 80 1.36 -8.54 -5.66
CA VAL A 80 2.01 -8.06 -6.91
C VAL A 80 1.01 -7.51 -7.95
N GLY A 81 -0.26 -7.92 -7.92
CA GLY A 81 -1.29 -7.46 -8.87
C GLY A 81 -2.10 -6.21 -8.45
N ARG A 82 -2.08 -5.80 -7.17
CA ARG A 82 -3.07 -4.87 -6.59
C ARG A 82 -2.55 -3.45 -6.28
N LEU A 83 -1.25 -3.19 -6.47
CA LEU A 83 -0.55 -1.96 -6.03
C LEU A 83 -1.06 -0.64 -6.64
N GLY A 84 -1.77 -0.67 -7.78
CA GLY A 84 -2.38 0.52 -8.38
C GLY A 84 -3.79 0.82 -7.88
N THR A 85 -4.64 -0.21 -7.71
CA THR A 85 -6.10 -0.03 -7.56
C THR A 85 -6.56 -0.06 -6.10
N GLY A 86 -5.95 -0.90 -5.25
CA GLY A 86 -6.33 -1.01 -3.83
C GLY A 86 -6.14 0.30 -3.06
N THR A 87 -5.00 0.96 -3.28
CA THR A 87 -4.64 2.23 -2.61
C THR A 87 -5.63 3.34 -2.95
N ILE A 88 -5.92 3.59 -4.24
CA ILE A 88 -6.82 4.67 -4.65
C ILE A 88 -8.28 4.36 -4.29
N LYS A 89 -8.71 3.07 -4.31
CA LYS A 89 -10.01 2.65 -3.76
C LYS A 89 -10.15 3.06 -2.29
N SER A 90 -9.13 2.78 -1.46
CA SER A 90 -9.16 3.15 -0.03
C SER A 90 -9.17 4.67 0.19
N ILE A 91 -8.46 5.45 -0.64
CA ILE A 91 -8.45 6.92 -0.57
C ILE A 91 -9.84 7.48 -0.90
N ARG A 92 -10.50 7.00 -1.96
CA ARG A 92 -11.88 7.40 -2.31
C ARG A 92 -12.88 7.11 -1.18
N MET A 93 -12.80 5.93 -0.56
CA MET A 93 -13.65 5.56 0.57
C MET A 93 -13.43 6.51 1.77
N ARG A 94 -12.16 6.74 2.14
CA ARG A 94 -11.77 7.62 3.24
C ARG A 94 -12.19 9.07 3.01
N PHE A 95 -12.02 9.57 1.78
CA PHE A 95 -12.43 10.90 1.37
C PHE A 95 -13.94 11.10 1.52
N LEU A 96 -14.74 10.19 0.95
CA LEU A 96 -16.20 10.26 1.01
C LEU A 96 -16.70 10.23 2.46
N ASP A 97 -16.24 9.26 3.26
CA ASP A 97 -16.66 9.18 4.66
C ASP A 97 -16.26 10.41 5.49
N GLN A 98 -15.04 10.93 5.32
CA GLN A 98 -14.60 12.11 6.07
C GLN A 98 -15.30 13.39 5.61
N LEU A 99 -15.66 13.49 4.33
CA LEU A 99 -16.52 14.56 3.82
C LEU A 99 -17.90 14.49 4.47
N ALA A 100 -18.53 13.31 4.50
CA ALA A 100 -19.79 13.10 5.20
C ALA A 100 -19.66 13.47 6.70
N GLU A 101 -18.63 12.97 7.39
CA GLU A 101 -18.37 13.24 8.81
C GLU A 101 -18.16 14.73 9.14
N LEU A 102 -17.53 15.49 8.24
CA LEU A 102 -17.31 16.94 8.38
C LEU A 102 -18.62 17.72 8.21
N ILE A 103 -19.36 17.51 7.12
CA ILE A 103 -20.63 18.22 6.83
C ILE A 103 -21.78 17.82 7.78
N CYS A 104 -21.57 16.77 8.58
CA CYS A 104 -22.38 16.39 9.75
C CYS A 104 -22.07 17.28 10.98
N ARG A 105 -21.98 18.60 10.81
CA ARG A 105 -21.48 19.56 11.83
C ARG A 105 -22.30 19.70 13.11
N LYS A 106 -23.47 19.06 13.22
CA LYS A 106 -24.27 18.99 14.46
C LYS A 106 -24.56 17.53 14.82
N LYS A 107 -24.72 17.25 16.12
CA LYS A 107 -25.07 15.92 16.64
C LYS A 107 -26.59 15.73 16.72
N GLU A 108 -27.28 16.07 15.65
CA GLU A 108 -28.73 15.96 15.49
C GLU A 108 -29.04 14.84 14.46
N ALA A 109 -30.24 14.25 14.51
CA ALA A 109 -30.56 13.05 13.69
C ALA A 109 -30.83 13.39 12.21
N ASP A 110 -31.30 14.60 11.96
CA ASP A 110 -31.51 15.20 10.64
C ASP A 110 -30.21 15.67 9.96
N TYR A 111 -29.17 15.96 10.75
CA TYR A 111 -27.83 16.28 10.25
C TYR A 111 -27.01 15.08 9.79
N VAL A 112 -27.56 13.85 9.85
CA VAL A 112 -26.92 12.67 9.26
C VAL A 112 -26.76 12.87 7.75
N THR A 113 -25.53 12.70 7.29
CA THR A 113 -25.11 12.94 5.91
C THR A 113 -24.57 11.68 5.26
N CYS A 114 -24.84 11.57 3.97
CA CYS A 114 -24.34 10.53 3.06
C CYS A 114 -23.73 11.21 1.82
N THR A 115 -22.62 10.69 1.31
CA THR A 115 -21.88 11.21 0.15
C THR A 115 -21.60 10.11 -0.86
N SER A 116 -21.51 10.47 -2.15
CA SER A 116 -21.08 9.57 -3.22
C SER A 116 -20.21 10.30 -4.25
N LEU A 117 -19.46 9.55 -5.05
CA LEU A 117 -18.55 10.05 -6.09
C LEU A 117 -18.91 9.42 -7.44
N MET A 118 -19.16 10.26 -8.42
CA MET A 118 -19.14 9.91 -9.84
C MET A 118 -17.94 10.59 -10.48
N GLU A 119 -17.14 9.88 -11.26
CA GLU A 119 -15.89 10.41 -11.82
C GLU A 119 -15.68 10.00 -13.29
N SER A 120 -14.79 10.72 -13.96
CA SER A 120 -14.04 10.28 -15.14
C SER A 120 -12.59 10.76 -14.99
N GLU A 121 -11.78 10.64 -16.03
CA GLU A 121 -10.36 11.03 -16.02
C GLU A 121 -10.14 12.53 -15.71
N GLU A 122 -11.10 13.39 -16.06
CA GLU A 122 -10.95 14.85 -16.04
C GLU A 122 -12.10 15.59 -15.33
N GLU A 123 -13.06 14.90 -14.71
CA GLU A 123 -14.13 15.53 -13.91
C GLU A 123 -14.64 14.62 -12.79
N ALA A 124 -15.06 15.22 -11.68
CA ALA A 124 -15.66 14.55 -10.54
C ALA A 124 -16.94 15.27 -10.08
N THR A 125 -18.05 14.54 -9.99
CA THR A 125 -19.27 15.00 -9.33
C THR A 125 -19.41 14.31 -7.98
N ILE A 126 -19.35 15.10 -6.92
CA ILE A 126 -19.56 14.65 -5.54
C ILE A 126 -21.00 14.95 -5.16
N PHE A 127 -21.77 13.91 -4.83
CA PHE A 127 -23.13 14.07 -4.31
C PHE A 127 -23.09 14.08 -2.79
N ALA A 128 -23.90 14.93 -2.15
CA ALA A 128 -24.13 14.90 -0.70
C ALA A 128 -25.61 15.03 -0.36
N ALA A 129 -26.11 14.18 0.54
CA ALA A 129 -27.48 14.17 1.04
C ALA A 129 -27.53 14.39 2.55
N ARG A 130 -28.55 15.13 3.03
CA ARG A 130 -28.84 15.39 4.45
C ARG A 130 -30.36 15.54 4.64
N ASN A 131 -30.91 15.31 5.83
CA ASN A 131 -32.33 15.61 6.08
C ASN A 131 -32.51 17.10 6.39
N ALA A 132 -31.61 17.68 7.19
CA ALA A 132 -31.57 19.10 7.53
C ALA A 132 -31.24 19.95 6.29
N PRO A 133 -31.93 21.08 6.07
CA PRO A 133 -31.71 21.94 4.91
C PRO A 133 -30.27 22.43 4.84
N TRP A 134 -29.75 22.58 3.63
CA TRP A 134 -28.47 23.23 3.36
C TRP A 134 -28.60 24.75 3.60
N VAL A 135 -27.63 25.36 4.26
CA VAL A 135 -27.56 26.82 4.47
C VAL A 135 -26.27 27.37 3.86
N ASP A 136 -26.19 28.69 3.73
CA ASP A 136 -25.07 29.38 3.05
C ASP A 136 -23.70 28.95 3.58
N ALA A 137 -23.53 28.84 4.90
CA ALA A 137 -22.28 28.36 5.52
C ALA A 137 -21.90 26.88 5.21
N ASP A 138 -22.84 26.05 4.73
CA ASP A 138 -22.51 24.73 4.17
C ASP A 138 -22.02 24.87 2.70
N ILE A 139 -22.61 25.78 1.94
CA ILE A 139 -22.30 26.05 0.53
C ILE A 139 -20.93 26.73 0.42
N GLU A 140 -20.67 27.77 1.21
CA GLU A 140 -19.40 28.51 1.27
C GLU A 140 -18.21 27.60 1.57
N LEU A 141 -18.35 26.69 2.56
CA LEU A 141 -17.32 25.71 2.87
C LEU A 141 -17.07 24.78 1.67
N LEU A 142 -18.13 24.27 1.06
CA LEU A 142 -18.01 23.29 -0.02
C LEU A 142 -17.49 23.90 -1.34
N GLU A 143 -17.78 25.17 -1.61
CA GLU A 143 -17.13 25.94 -2.68
C GLU A 143 -15.62 26.00 -2.43
N LYS A 144 -15.17 26.35 -1.21
CA LYS A 144 -13.74 26.39 -0.88
C LYS A 144 -13.07 25.02 -0.92
N VAL A 145 -13.76 23.97 -0.47
CA VAL A 145 -13.30 22.58 -0.62
C VAL A 145 -13.12 22.22 -2.10
N ALA A 146 -14.11 22.50 -2.96
CA ALA A 146 -14.01 22.21 -4.40
C ALA A 146 -12.81 22.96 -5.03
N ASN A 147 -12.67 24.26 -4.78
CA ASN A 147 -11.54 25.05 -5.24
C ASN A 147 -10.19 24.49 -4.77
N MET A 148 -10.07 24.11 -3.48
CA MET A 148 -8.86 23.50 -2.94
C MET A 148 -8.53 22.16 -3.61
N LEU A 149 -9.54 21.31 -3.85
CA LEU A 149 -9.35 20.03 -4.55
C LEU A 149 -8.82 20.25 -5.96
N GLU A 150 -9.42 21.17 -6.75
CA GLU A 150 -8.97 21.49 -8.10
C GLU A 150 -7.56 22.09 -8.15
N VAL A 151 -7.25 23.04 -7.25
CA VAL A 151 -5.93 23.71 -7.17
C VAL A 151 -4.84 22.70 -6.85
N VAL A 152 -5.06 21.84 -5.84
CA VAL A 152 -4.08 20.83 -5.42
C VAL A 152 -3.92 19.74 -6.50
N ALA A 153 -5.01 19.29 -7.12
CA ALA A 153 -4.98 18.33 -8.24
C ALA A 153 -4.24 18.86 -9.47
N SER A 154 -4.35 20.18 -9.72
CA SER A 154 -3.77 20.81 -10.91
C SER A 154 -2.32 21.30 -10.73
N ARG A 155 -1.90 21.64 -9.50
CA ARG A 155 -0.61 22.31 -9.24
C ARG A 155 0.33 21.56 -8.30
N GLY A 156 -0.15 20.58 -7.53
CA GLY A 156 0.65 19.78 -6.60
C GLY A 156 1.25 20.53 -5.38
N LEU A 157 1.05 21.85 -5.28
CA LEU A 157 1.59 22.74 -4.26
C LEU A 157 0.50 23.22 -3.29
N LEU A 158 0.90 23.51 -2.05
CA LEU A 158 0.08 24.23 -1.05
C LEU A 158 0.29 25.74 -1.24
N SER A 159 -0.79 26.51 -1.45
CA SER A 159 -0.77 27.98 -1.30
C SER A 159 -1.18 28.40 0.11
N GLU A 160 -0.97 29.66 0.48
CA GLU A 160 -1.45 30.21 1.76
C GLU A 160 -2.99 30.08 1.88
N ASP A 161 -3.75 30.26 0.80
CA ASP A 161 -5.21 30.09 0.77
C ASP A 161 -5.66 28.67 1.17
N VAL A 162 -4.80 27.66 0.97
CA VAL A 162 -5.08 26.27 1.35
C VAL A 162 -4.85 26.06 2.85
N LEU A 163 -3.99 26.85 3.50
CA LEU A 163 -3.79 26.79 4.95
C LEU A 163 -4.96 27.41 5.72
N ASP A 164 -5.53 28.52 5.24
CA ASP A 164 -6.71 29.18 5.83
C ASP A 164 -7.91 28.22 5.93
N LEU A 165 -8.12 27.38 4.90
CA LEU A 165 -9.22 26.42 4.86
C LEU A 165 -9.17 25.38 6.01
N ARG A 166 -7.98 25.10 6.57
CA ARG A 166 -7.82 24.23 7.74
C ARG A 166 -8.44 24.84 9.01
N GLU A 167 -8.33 26.16 9.17
CA GLU A 167 -8.98 26.87 10.27
C GLU A 167 -10.49 26.89 10.06
N GLU A 168 -10.94 27.13 8.83
CA GLU A 168 -12.36 27.14 8.47
C GLU A 168 -13.07 25.81 8.76
N PHE A 169 -12.42 24.67 8.51
CA PHE A 169 -12.98 23.35 8.87
C PHE A 169 -13.27 23.28 10.37
N SER A 170 -12.37 23.81 11.20
CA SER A 170 -12.50 23.83 12.66
C SER A 170 -13.59 24.81 13.12
N MET A 171 -13.71 25.96 12.45
CA MET A 171 -14.77 26.96 12.70
C MET A 171 -16.15 26.41 12.33
N TYR A 172 -16.31 25.84 11.13
CA TYR A 172 -17.56 25.24 10.66
C TYR A 172 -18.02 24.07 11.54
N TYR A 173 -17.09 23.23 12.00
CA TYR A 173 -17.36 22.05 12.84
C TYR A 173 -17.50 22.38 14.34
N SER A 174 -17.35 23.65 14.74
CA SER A 174 -17.40 24.14 16.13
C SER A 174 -18.58 23.63 16.98
N PRO A 175 -19.84 23.52 16.49
CA PRO A 175 -20.94 22.98 17.29
C PRO A 175 -20.69 21.54 17.76
N ARG A 176 -20.02 20.73 16.94
CA ARG A 176 -19.68 19.34 17.27
C ARG A 176 -18.41 19.25 18.11
N LEU A 177 -17.43 20.13 17.90
CA LEU A 177 -16.29 20.27 18.82
C LEU A 177 -16.76 20.59 20.25
N LYS A 178 -17.72 21.51 20.43
CA LYS A 178 -18.32 21.81 21.75
C LYS A 178 -19.02 20.60 22.36
N HIS A 179 -19.69 19.77 21.55
CA HIS A 179 -20.27 18.52 22.02
C HIS A 179 -19.19 17.55 22.56
N HIS A 180 -18.14 17.30 21.79
CA HIS A 180 -17.07 16.37 22.17
C HIS A 180 -16.24 16.88 23.34
N ALA A 181 -15.94 18.18 23.40
CA ALA A 181 -15.28 18.81 24.55
C ALA A 181 -16.09 18.66 25.85
N LYS A 182 -17.43 18.80 25.78
CA LYS A 182 -18.31 18.54 26.93
C LYS A 182 -18.31 17.07 27.34
N ALA A 183 -18.44 16.15 26.39
CA ALA A 183 -18.41 14.71 26.67
C ALA A 183 -17.07 14.26 27.28
N LEU A 184 -15.95 14.83 26.82
CA LEU A 184 -14.62 14.57 27.36
C LEU A 184 -14.45 15.15 28.77
N LEU A 185 -14.97 16.37 29.02
CA LEU A 185 -15.00 16.96 30.36
C LEU A 185 -15.81 16.11 31.35
N ASP A 186 -16.96 15.58 30.93
CA ASP A 186 -17.80 14.68 31.73
C ASP A 186 -17.08 13.33 32.01
N LEU A 187 -16.28 12.81 31.06
CA LEU A 187 -15.47 11.60 31.23
C LEU A 187 -14.27 11.78 32.19
N LEU A 188 -13.68 12.97 32.23
CA LEU A 188 -12.61 13.34 33.17
C LEU A 188 -13.16 13.57 34.58
N GLY A 189 -14.39 14.08 34.68
CA GLY A 189 -15.11 14.27 35.94
C GLY A 189 -14.72 15.52 36.73
N LYS A 190 -15.23 15.61 37.97
CA LYS A 190 -14.96 16.73 38.89
C LYS A 190 -13.90 16.31 39.91
N GLY A 191 -12.64 16.71 39.69
CA GLY A 191 -11.53 16.46 40.60
C GLY A 191 -10.26 17.22 40.20
N GLU A 192 -9.19 17.09 40.98
CA GLU A 192 -7.89 17.72 40.65
C GLU A 192 -7.06 16.96 39.60
N LYS A 193 -7.46 15.72 39.30
CA LYS A 193 -6.88 14.92 38.21
C LYS A 193 -7.02 15.67 36.88
N MET A 194 -5.93 15.79 36.12
CA MET A 194 -5.89 16.51 34.84
C MET A 194 -6.39 17.97 34.90
N LYS A 195 -6.09 18.71 35.99
CA LYS A 195 -6.52 20.10 36.24
C LYS A 195 -6.22 21.07 35.08
N VAL A 196 -5.06 20.93 34.43
CA VAL A 196 -4.67 21.78 33.29
C VAL A 196 -5.61 21.51 32.10
N PHE A 197 -5.74 20.25 31.68
CA PHE A 197 -6.56 19.88 30.52
C PHE A 197 -8.05 20.17 30.73
N THR A 198 -8.59 19.89 31.92
CA THR A 198 -9.98 20.25 32.27
C THR A 198 -10.22 21.76 32.32
N THR A 199 -9.18 22.57 32.56
CA THR A 199 -9.26 24.04 32.46
C THR A 199 -9.31 24.48 30.99
N CYS A 200 -8.50 23.89 30.12
CA CYS A 200 -8.53 24.16 28.67
C CYS A 200 -9.90 23.81 28.05
N LEU A 201 -10.47 22.64 28.41
CA LEU A 201 -11.81 22.23 27.96
C LEU A 201 -12.89 23.24 28.35
N LYS A 202 -12.85 23.75 29.59
CA LYS A 202 -13.77 24.80 30.04
C LYS A 202 -13.55 26.11 29.29
N ALA A 203 -12.31 26.55 29.14
CA ALA A 203 -11.98 27.77 28.41
C ALA A 203 -12.46 27.75 26.95
N PHE A 204 -12.37 26.60 26.26
CA PHE A 204 -12.98 26.42 24.94
C PHE A 204 -14.51 26.46 24.96
N LEU A 205 -15.16 25.78 25.91
CA LEU A 205 -16.62 25.81 26.06
C LEU A 205 -17.16 27.22 26.36
N ASP A 206 -16.42 28.00 27.15
CA ASP A 206 -16.68 29.41 27.46
C ASP A 206 -16.39 30.37 26.27
N GLY A 207 -15.82 29.87 25.17
CA GLY A 207 -15.45 30.68 24.00
C GLY A 207 -14.15 31.48 24.14
N ARG A 208 -13.32 31.21 25.17
CA ARG A 208 -12.02 31.87 25.39
C ARG A 208 -10.87 31.29 24.57
N ILE A 209 -11.07 30.13 23.95
CA ILE A 209 -10.13 29.51 22.99
C ILE A 209 -10.88 29.37 21.65
N PRO A 210 -10.33 29.85 20.53
CA PRO A 210 -10.96 29.68 19.23
C PRO A 210 -10.88 28.21 18.75
N PRO A 211 -11.84 27.73 17.94
CA PRO A 211 -11.87 26.34 17.47
C PRO A 211 -10.57 25.80 16.84
N PRO A 212 -9.84 26.53 15.96
CA PRO A 212 -8.59 26.01 15.38
C PRO A 212 -7.53 25.72 16.46
N ALA A 213 -7.24 26.68 17.34
CA ALA A 213 -6.27 26.52 18.42
C ALA A 213 -6.66 25.42 19.43
N PHE A 214 -7.96 25.19 19.65
CA PHE A 214 -8.43 24.08 20.47
C PHE A 214 -8.20 22.71 19.81
N VAL A 215 -8.40 22.61 18.49
CA VAL A 215 -8.11 21.39 17.73
C VAL A 215 -6.60 21.09 17.74
N GLU A 216 -5.74 22.09 17.55
CA GLU A 216 -4.27 21.92 17.62
C GLU A 216 -3.81 21.44 18.99
N LEU A 217 -4.26 22.10 20.07
CA LEU A 217 -3.91 21.71 21.43
C LEU A 217 -4.27 20.24 21.76
N VAL A 218 -5.40 19.75 21.24
CA VAL A 218 -5.84 18.36 21.48
C VAL A 218 -5.06 17.37 20.59
N ASP A 219 -4.64 17.78 19.39
CA ASP A 219 -3.78 16.99 18.51
C ASP A 219 -2.38 16.79 19.10
N ASP A 220 -1.77 17.86 19.62
CA ASP A 220 -0.45 17.80 20.28
C ASP A 220 -0.49 16.88 21.52
N LEU A 221 -1.55 16.98 22.34
CA LEU A 221 -1.76 16.09 23.48
C LEU A 221 -2.02 14.64 23.04
N GLY A 222 -2.68 14.44 21.89
CA GLY A 222 -2.88 13.15 21.25
C GLY A 222 -1.60 12.45 20.81
N ASN A 223 -0.48 13.17 20.72
CA ASN A 223 0.85 12.64 20.42
C ASN A 223 1.78 12.53 21.64
N SER A 224 1.35 12.97 22.83
CA SER A 224 2.18 13.00 24.04
C SER A 224 2.12 11.69 24.84
N THR A 225 3.25 10.99 24.94
CA THR A 225 3.39 9.79 25.79
C THR A 225 3.09 10.09 27.25
N ASP A 226 3.57 11.23 27.76
CA ASP A 226 3.44 11.64 29.16
C ASP A 226 1.97 11.91 29.51
N PHE A 227 1.20 12.45 28.57
CA PHE A 227 -0.25 12.65 28.71
C PHE A 227 -0.99 11.30 28.80
N TYR A 228 -0.67 10.32 27.96
CA TYR A 228 -1.28 8.99 28.03
C TYR A 228 -0.87 8.20 29.28
N SER A 229 0.37 8.35 29.77
CA SER A 229 0.78 7.81 31.07
C SER A 229 -0.07 8.42 32.19
N GLN A 230 -0.20 9.75 32.24
CA GLN A 230 -1.08 10.42 33.20
C GLN A 230 -2.54 9.97 33.11
N LEU A 231 -3.08 9.70 31.91
CA LEU A 231 -4.43 9.14 31.77
C LEU A 231 -4.53 7.72 32.34
N LYS A 232 -3.56 6.84 32.05
CA LYS A 232 -3.52 5.45 32.55
C LYS A 232 -3.37 5.39 34.07
N ASP A 233 -2.54 6.26 34.66
CA ASP A 233 -2.34 6.36 36.11
C ASP A 233 -3.60 6.86 36.84
N ASN A 234 -4.44 7.65 36.15
CA ASN A 234 -5.58 8.31 36.76
C ASN A 234 -6.94 7.64 36.54
N PHE A 235 -7.09 6.83 35.48
CA PHE A 235 -8.36 6.29 35.04
C PHE A 235 -8.27 4.83 34.56
N LEU A 236 -9.36 4.08 34.74
CA LEU A 236 -9.49 2.70 34.22
C LEU A 236 -9.31 2.63 32.69
N PRO A 237 -8.73 1.55 32.12
CA PRO A 237 -8.49 1.42 30.68
C PRO A 237 -9.73 1.69 29.80
N SER A 238 -10.90 1.23 30.22
CA SER A 238 -12.17 1.45 29.52
C SER A 238 -12.63 2.92 29.51
N LYS A 239 -12.18 3.75 30.47
CA LYS A 239 -12.35 5.20 30.45
C LYS A 239 -11.30 5.87 29.57
N VAL A 240 -10.02 5.47 29.66
CA VAL A 240 -8.94 5.99 28.80
C VAL A 240 -9.28 5.81 27.32
N HIS A 241 -9.74 4.62 26.91
CA HIS A 241 -10.18 4.37 25.53
C HIS A 241 -11.48 5.10 25.12
N ARG A 242 -12.28 5.60 26.08
CA ARG A 242 -13.39 6.54 25.79
C ARG A 242 -12.87 7.97 25.63
N GLN A 243 -11.93 8.39 26.49
CA GLN A 243 -11.31 9.73 26.45
C GLN A 243 -10.54 9.94 25.14
N GLY A 244 -9.69 8.99 24.73
CA GLY A 244 -8.95 9.03 23.46
C GLY A 244 -9.88 9.18 22.24
N ARG A 245 -10.97 8.41 22.17
CA ARG A 245 -11.96 8.55 21.09
C ARG A 245 -12.66 9.92 21.05
N GLU A 246 -12.95 10.54 22.21
CA GLU A 246 -13.49 11.91 22.20
C GLU A 246 -12.43 12.95 21.78
N MET A 247 -11.13 12.70 22.02
CA MET A 247 -10.04 13.52 21.45
C MET A 247 -9.91 13.34 19.93
N GLU A 248 -9.97 12.11 19.42
CA GLU A 248 -9.98 11.84 17.97
C GLU A 248 -11.16 12.56 17.27
N TYR A 249 -12.35 12.62 17.89
CA TYR A 249 -13.50 13.35 17.34
C TYR A 249 -13.28 14.87 17.33
N ILE A 250 -12.44 15.40 18.22
CA ILE A 250 -12.02 16.80 18.24
C ILE A 250 -11.00 17.06 17.12
N CYS A 251 -10.04 16.15 16.90
CA CYS A 251 -9.05 16.26 15.81
C CYS A 251 -9.63 16.07 14.40
N ARG A 252 -10.89 15.60 14.26
CA ARG A 252 -11.54 15.31 12.98
C ARG A 252 -11.38 16.40 11.90
N PRO A 253 -11.57 17.72 12.14
CA PRO A 253 -11.39 18.74 11.11
C PRO A 253 -9.99 18.70 10.46
N ARG A 254 -8.95 18.47 11.25
CA ARG A 254 -7.56 18.34 10.78
C ARG A 254 -7.33 17.04 10.00
N HIS A 255 -7.92 15.93 10.45
CA HIS A 255 -7.88 14.66 9.71
C HIS A 255 -8.60 14.77 8.35
N SER A 256 -9.76 15.44 8.31
CA SER A 256 -10.51 15.72 7.07
C SER A 256 -9.68 16.55 6.10
N PHE A 257 -9.06 17.63 6.58
CA PHE A 257 -8.18 18.45 5.76
C PHE A 257 -7.03 17.64 5.13
N ALA A 258 -6.30 16.85 5.94
CA ALA A 258 -5.22 16.00 5.46
C ALA A 258 -5.70 14.96 4.43
N THR A 259 -6.87 14.35 4.66
CA THR A 259 -7.50 13.37 3.76
C THR A 259 -7.96 13.99 2.44
N PHE A 260 -8.50 15.22 2.46
CA PHE A 260 -8.96 15.87 1.23
C PHE A 260 -7.78 16.35 0.38
N HIS A 261 -6.72 16.86 1.01
CA HIS A 261 -5.47 17.18 0.33
C HIS A 261 -4.79 15.92 -0.26
N GLU A 262 -4.86 14.77 0.44
CA GLU A 262 -4.46 13.48 -0.14
C GLU A 262 -5.34 13.09 -1.33
N ALA A 263 -6.66 13.16 -1.20
CA ALA A 263 -7.59 12.82 -2.27
C ALA A 263 -7.34 13.63 -3.54
N ALA A 264 -7.19 14.96 -3.41
CA ALA A 264 -6.89 15.88 -4.51
C ALA A 264 -5.61 15.51 -5.28
N ARG A 265 -4.57 15.03 -4.58
CA ARG A 265 -3.30 14.63 -5.21
C ARG A 265 -3.36 13.28 -5.92
N GLU A 266 -4.27 12.39 -5.51
CA GLU A 266 -4.24 10.97 -5.86
C GLU A 266 -5.42 10.54 -6.75
N ILE A 267 -6.48 11.34 -6.86
CA ILE A 267 -7.66 11.08 -7.69
C ILE A 267 -7.67 12.06 -8.88
N ALA A 268 -7.29 11.57 -10.07
CA ALA A 268 -7.15 12.38 -11.28
C ALA A 268 -8.40 13.20 -11.67
N GLY A 269 -9.60 12.65 -11.46
CA GLY A 269 -10.86 13.34 -11.76
C GLY A 269 -11.11 14.61 -10.95
N LEU A 270 -10.40 14.84 -9.84
CA LEU A 270 -10.55 16.04 -8.99
C LEU A 270 -9.93 17.31 -9.58
N LYS A 271 -9.41 17.29 -10.81
CA LYS A 271 -9.01 18.50 -11.56
C LYS A 271 -10.19 19.44 -11.85
N ARG A 272 -11.42 18.91 -11.95
CA ARG A 272 -12.66 19.68 -12.08
C ARG A 272 -13.72 19.06 -11.18
N VAL A 273 -14.15 19.79 -10.17
CA VAL A 273 -15.03 19.32 -9.11
C VAL A 273 -16.37 20.05 -9.17
N LYS A 274 -17.43 19.26 -9.30
CA LYS A 274 -18.82 19.69 -9.08
C LYS A 274 -19.33 19.04 -7.79
N ILE A 275 -20.02 19.79 -6.95
CA ILE A 275 -20.68 19.29 -5.75
C ILE A 275 -22.19 19.47 -5.90
N VAL A 276 -22.95 18.39 -5.76
CA VAL A 276 -24.41 18.39 -5.89
C VAL A 276 -25.04 18.08 -4.53
N LEU A 277 -25.79 19.05 -4.01
CA LEU A 277 -26.44 18.96 -2.71
C LEU A 277 -27.90 18.53 -2.87
N LEU A 278 -28.19 17.31 -2.41
CA LEU A 278 -29.51 16.70 -2.44
C LEU A 278 -30.35 17.21 -1.25
N PRO A 279 -31.54 17.79 -1.50
CA PRO A 279 -32.39 18.34 -0.45
C PRO A 279 -33.14 17.26 0.34
N GLY A 280 -33.64 17.65 1.51
CA GLY A 280 -34.49 16.82 2.35
C GLY A 280 -35.88 16.56 1.76
N TYR A 281 -36.38 15.34 1.95
CA TYR A 281 -37.82 15.01 1.89
C TYR A 281 -38.46 15.44 3.19
N GLU A 282 -39.67 16.00 3.13
CA GLU A 282 -40.45 16.36 4.32
C GLU A 282 -40.84 15.10 5.11
N SER A 283 -40.94 15.26 6.43
CA SER A 283 -41.39 14.17 7.30
C SER A 283 -42.91 14.07 7.26
N ARG A 284 -43.44 12.85 7.14
CA ARG A 284 -44.90 12.63 7.05
C ARG A 284 -45.41 11.62 8.06
N GLU A 285 -46.69 11.70 8.36
CA GLU A 285 -47.40 10.64 9.06
C GLU A 285 -47.72 9.50 8.08
N VAL A 286 -47.57 8.26 8.54
CA VAL A 286 -47.93 7.04 7.82
C VAL A 286 -48.95 6.30 8.70
N PRO A 287 -50.18 6.04 8.22
CA PRO A 287 -51.16 5.27 8.98
C PRO A 287 -50.60 3.88 9.34
N PRO A 288 -50.74 3.41 10.60
CA PRO A 288 -50.23 2.11 11.01
C PRO A 288 -51.17 0.96 10.61
N GLN A 289 -50.60 -0.20 10.29
CA GLN A 289 -51.38 -1.39 9.94
C GLN A 289 -51.87 -2.11 11.21
N LEU A 290 -53.04 -1.68 11.70
CA LEU A 290 -53.63 -2.16 12.95
C LEU A 290 -53.80 -3.69 13.02
N SER A 291 -54.04 -4.36 11.88
CA SER A 291 -54.17 -5.83 11.81
C SER A 291 -52.88 -6.60 12.09
N LEU A 292 -51.71 -5.96 11.93
CA LEU A 292 -50.42 -6.51 12.38
C LEU A 292 -50.21 -6.24 13.86
N CYS A 293 -50.54 -5.04 14.35
CA CYS A 293 -50.46 -4.69 15.78
C CYS A 293 -51.30 -5.62 16.66
N LEU A 294 -52.48 -6.05 16.19
CA LEU A 294 -53.39 -6.96 16.89
C LEU A 294 -52.97 -8.44 16.88
N LYS A 295 -51.96 -8.83 16.09
CA LYS A 295 -51.38 -10.19 16.13
C LYS A 295 -50.14 -10.29 17.02
N LEU A 296 -49.67 -9.15 17.53
CA LEU A 296 -48.43 -9.00 18.30
C LEU A 296 -48.77 -8.70 19.78
N ASP A 297 -49.66 -9.51 20.36
CA ASP A 297 -50.17 -9.40 21.74
C ASP A 297 -49.09 -9.49 22.85
N SER A 298 -47.82 -9.71 22.50
CA SER A 298 -46.68 -9.85 23.42
C SER A 298 -45.89 -8.56 23.69
N VAL A 299 -46.31 -7.39 23.20
CA VAL A 299 -45.59 -6.13 23.48
C VAL A 299 -45.95 -5.60 24.87
N GLU A 300 -45.05 -5.78 25.84
CA GLU A 300 -45.20 -5.36 27.26
C GLU A 300 -45.53 -3.87 27.46
N HIS A 301 -45.36 -3.02 26.44
CA HIS A 301 -45.47 -1.56 26.52
C HIS A 301 -46.36 -0.94 25.42
N PRO A 302 -47.69 -1.23 25.38
CA PRO A 302 -48.59 -0.79 24.30
C PRO A 302 -48.65 0.75 24.14
N LYS A 303 -48.60 1.51 25.24
CA LYS A 303 -48.56 2.99 25.20
C LYS A 303 -47.29 3.54 24.54
N SER A 304 -46.17 2.83 24.67
CA SER A 304 -44.90 3.20 24.01
C SER A 304 -44.97 2.94 22.50
N LEU A 305 -45.61 1.84 22.11
CA LEU A 305 -45.87 1.51 20.70
C LEU A 305 -46.76 2.56 20.03
N GLU A 306 -47.93 2.86 20.61
CA GLU A 306 -48.85 3.88 20.08
C GLU A 306 -48.15 5.25 19.95
N ALA A 307 -47.39 5.67 20.95
CA ALA A 307 -46.63 6.92 20.93
C ALA A 307 -45.49 6.94 19.89
N LYS A 308 -44.88 5.80 19.54
CA LYS A 308 -43.88 5.73 18.45
C LYS A 308 -44.53 5.60 17.06
N LEU A 309 -45.68 4.94 16.93
CA LEU A 309 -46.40 4.82 15.66
C LEU A 309 -46.83 6.19 15.14
N ARG A 310 -47.38 7.05 16.00
CA ARG A 310 -47.77 8.44 15.70
C ARG A 310 -46.62 9.39 15.37
N LYS A 311 -45.35 8.99 15.52
CA LYS A 311 -44.23 9.87 15.16
C LYS A 311 -44.07 9.96 13.65
N PRO A 312 -43.78 11.17 13.12
CA PRO A 312 -43.53 11.34 11.69
C PRO A 312 -42.33 10.52 11.26
N LYS A 313 -42.44 9.96 10.05
CA LYS A 313 -41.45 9.12 9.38
C LYS A 313 -40.58 9.99 8.46
N TRP A 314 -39.34 9.55 8.27
CA TRP A 314 -38.28 10.28 7.59
C TRP A 314 -37.60 9.36 6.59
N VAL A 315 -37.36 9.88 5.39
CA VAL A 315 -36.43 9.26 4.46
C VAL A 315 -35.00 9.53 4.95
N HIS A 316 -34.24 8.47 5.18
CA HIS A 316 -32.85 8.54 5.61
C HIS A 316 -31.92 9.06 4.50
N ALA A 317 -30.82 9.71 4.86
CA ALA A 317 -29.87 10.30 3.90
C ALA A 317 -29.27 9.24 2.95
N GLU A 318 -29.02 8.03 3.44
CA GLU A 318 -28.58 6.88 2.65
C GLU A 318 -29.59 6.53 1.55
N MET A 319 -30.89 6.52 1.89
CA MET A 319 -31.95 6.18 0.93
C MET A 319 -32.14 7.31 -0.09
N ARG A 320 -32.02 8.59 0.31
CA ARG A 320 -32.01 9.71 -0.64
C ARG A 320 -30.89 9.56 -1.67
N MET A 321 -29.70 9.20 -1.21
CA MET A 321 -28.54 8.99 -2.09
C MET A 321 -28.82 7.85 -3.07
N ILE A 322 -29.15 6.65 -2.58
CA ILE A 322 -29.42 5.48 -3.43
C ILE A 322 -30.50 5.78 -4.47
N LEU A 323 -31.64 6.36 -4.07
CA LEU A 323 -32.76 6.63 -4.98
C LEU A 323 -32.42 7.69 -6.03
N HIS A 324 -31.62 8.70 -5.68
CA HIS A 324 -31.13 9.67 -6.66
C HIS A 324 -30.14 9.04 -7.64
N LEU A 325 -29.20 8.23 -7.14
CA LEU A 325 -28.20 7.56 -7.98
C LEU A 325 -28.80 6.47 -8.88
N LEU A 326 -29.97 5.90 -8.53
CA LEU A 326 -30.77 5.05 -9.41
C LEU A 326 -31.61 5.83 -10.43
N SER A 327 -31.89 7.13 -10.18
CA SER A 327 -32.65 7.98 -11.12
C SER A 327 -31.81 8.58 -12.25
N ILE A 328 -30.47 8.42 -12.21
CA ILE A 328 -29.55 9.01 -13.20
C ILE A 328 -28.95 7.94 -14.12
N ASP A 329 -29.03 8.17 -15.43
CA ASP A 329 -28.52 7.28 -16.47
C ASP A 329 -26.98 7.34 -16.59
N ASN A 330 -26.24 6.89 -15.57
CA ASN A 330 -24.77 6.78 -15.63
C ASN A 330 -24.15 5.83 -14.57
N VAL A 331 -24.82 4.71 -14.26
CA VAL A 331 -24.41 3.81 -13.16
C VAL A 331 -22.96 3.33 -13.27
N ALA A 332 -22.47 3.08 -14.48
CA ALA A 332 -21.10 2.62 -14.74
C ALA A 332 -19.99 3.64 -14.37
N ARG A 333 -20.31 4.93 -14.21
CA ARG A 333 -19.35 5.99 -13.81
C ARG A 333 -19.33 6.26 -12.30
N MET A 334 -20.15 5.55 -11.53
CA MET A 334 -20.20 5.73 -10.07
C MET A 334 -19.15 4.89 -9.38
N PHE A 335 -18.44 5.49 -8.44
CA PHE A 335 -17.63 4.71 -7.49
C PHE A 335 -18.61 3.97 -6.56
N PRO A 336 -18.54 2.63 -6.44
CA PRO A 336 -19.58 1.81 -5.78
C PRO A 336 -19.47 1.84 -4.25
N TYR A 337 -19.40 3.04 -3.68
CA TYR A 337 -19.28 3.27 -2.24
C TYR A 337 -20.04 4.53 -1.81
N LEU A 338 -20.76 4.42 -0.69
CA LEU A 338 -21.39 5.55 -0.01
C LEU A 338 -20.58 5.88 1.24
N GLY A 339 -20.07 7.11 1.29
CA GLY A 339 -19.49 7.68 2.51
C GLY A 339 -20.60 8.12 3.46
N ILE A 340 -20.52 7.77 4.74
CA ILE A 340 -21.62 8.04 5.68
C ILE A 340 -21.07 8.50 7.04
N SER A 341 -21.59 9.64 7.51
CA SER A 341 -21.25 10.27 8.80
C SER A 341 -21.54 9.45 10.06
N LYS A 342 -22.28 8.35 9.88
CA LYS A 342 -22.62 7.31 10.85
C LYS A 342 -22.56 5.97 10.11
N LYS A 343 -22.44 4.85 10.83
CA LYS A 343 -22.73 3.53 10.28
C LYS A 343 -24.17 3.47 9.76
N THR A 344 -24.45 2.61 8.78
CA THR A 344 -25.83 2.40 8.29
C THR A 344 -26.73 1.84 9.39
N CYS A 345 -28.02 2.22 9.37
CA CYS A 345 -29.04 1.54 10.17
C CYS A 345 -29.42 0.18 9.56
N LEU A 346 -30.09 -0.70 10.32
CA LEU A 346 -30.41 -2.05 9.84
C LEU A 346 -31.19 -2.01 8.51
N LEU A 347 -32.22 -1.14 8.42
CA LEU A 347 -33.05 -1.01 7.22
C LEU A 347 -32.25 -0.51 6.01
N CYS A 348 -31.49 0.58 6.18
CA CYS A 348 -30.61 1.10 5.12
C CYS A 348 -29.55 0.08 4.68
N GLY A 349 -29.02 -0.70 5.62
CA GLY A 349 -28.05 -1.76 5.36
C GLY A 349 -28.63 -2.91 4.53
N HIS A 350 -29.85 -3.38 4.84
CA HIS A 350 -30.52 -4.40 4.04
C HIS A 350 -30.85 -3.92 2.63
N VAL A 351 -31.34 -2.68 2.47
CA VAL A 351 -31.59 -2.11 1.14
C VAL A 351 -30.30 -2.06 0.33
N LEU A 352 -29.22 -1.52 0.90
CA LEU A 352 -27.91 -1.44 0.26
C LEU A 352 -27.34 -2.83 -0.09
N SER A 353 -27.42 -3.79 0.83
CA SER A 353 -26.97 -5.17 0.65
C SER A 353 -27.77 -5.94 -0.41
N GLN A 354 -29.08 -5.73 -0.50
CA GLN A 354 -29.94 -6.41 -1.48
C GLN A 354 -29.90 -5.78 -2.87
N LEU A 355 -29.51 -4.51 -2.98
CA LEU A 355 -29.22 -3.88 -4.28
C LEU A 355 -27.88 -4.33 -4.84
N GLY A 356 -26.85 -4.52 -3.99
CA GLY A 356 -25.51 -4.96 -4.41
C GLY A 356 -24.69 -3.91 -5.18
N ILE A 357 -25.26 -2.77 -5.56
CA ILE A 357 -24.63 -1.72 -6.39
C ILE A 357 -23.61 -0.89 -5.58
N PHE A 358 -23.86 -0.65 -4.30
CA PHE A 358 -23.02 0.20 -3.46
C PHE A 358 -22.60 -0.52 -2.18
N GLN A 359 -21.39 -0.23 -1.72
CA GLN A 359 -20.88 -0.62 -0.41
C GLN A 359 -20.94 0.57 0.56
N ALA A 360 -20.90 0.30 1.86
CA ALA A 360 -20.74 1.31 2.90
C ALA A 360 -19.91 0.72 4.04
N ARG A 361 -19.18 1.56 4.79
CA ARG A 361 -18.20 1.16 5.81
C ARG A 361 -18.64 -0.01 6.71
N ASN A 362 -19.82 0.12 7.33
CA ASN A 362 -20.32 -0.81 8.34
C ASN A 362 -21.79 -0.51 8.66
N ASN A 363 -22.44 -1.45 9.35
CA ASN A 363 -23.80 -1.35 9.89
C ASN A 363 -23.76 -1.23 11.42
N HIS A 364 -24.74 -0.58 12.05
CA HIS A 364 -24.86 -0.54 13.52
C HIS A 364 -26.04 -1.36 14.07
N GLY A 365 -26.76 -2.11 13.23
CA GLY A 365 -27.80 -3.05 13.65
C GLY A 365 -29.02 -2.45 14.36
N LYS A 366 -29.22 -1.13 14.37
CA LYS A 366 -30.41 -0.54 15.02
C LYS A 366 -31.55 -0.37 14.03
N VAL A 367 -32.75 -0.69 14.50
CA VAL A 367 -34.01 -0.46 13.79
C VAL A 367 -34.59 0.90 14.20
N TYR A 368 -35.04 1.70 13.23
CA TYR A 368 -35.71 2.98 13.49
C TYR A 368 -37.15 2.94 12.98
N GLY A 369 -38.13 2.87 13.88
CA GLY A 369 -39.57 3.02 13.55
C GLY A 369 -39.99 4.41 13.03
N GLN A 370 -39.04 5.30 12.76
CA GLN A 370 -39.24 6.59 12.11
C GLN A 370 -38.65 6.62 10.68
N TRP A 371 -38.30 5.47 10.11
CA TRP A 371 -37.78 5.31 8.75
C TRP A 371 -38.93 5.16 7.73
N THR A 372 -38.78 5.71 6.52
CA THR A 372 -39.61 5.40 5.33
C THR A 372 -38.85 5.68 4.03
N LEU A 373 -39.47 5.44 2.87
CA LEU A 373 -39.04 5.81 1.51
C LEU A 373 -40.02 6.84 0.91
N PRO A 374 -39.69 7.60 -0.14
CA PRO A 374 -40.63 8.52 -0.80
C PRO A 374 -41.81 7.80 -1.47
N ARG A 375 -42.94 8.50 -1.68
CA ARG A 375 -44.15 7.89 -2.29
C ARG A 375 -43.99 7.60 -3.78
N ALA A 376 -43.43 8.55 -4.52
CA ALA A 376 -43.25 8.48 -5.96
C ALA A 376 -41.96 9.18 -6.36
N ILE A 377 -41.22 8.59 -7.30
CA ILE A 377 -39.92 9.10 -7.77
C ILE A 377 -39.79 8.84 -9.26
N ALA A 378 -39.40 9.85 -10.03
CA ALA A 378 -39.01 9.65 -11.43
C ALA A 378 -37.70 8.84 -11.50
N MET A 379 -37.73 7.67 -12.14
CA MET A 379 -36.56 6.82 -12.38
C MET A 379 -36.81 5.84 -13.54
N PRO A 380 -35.77 5.36 -14.23
CA PRO A 380 -35.91 4.42 -15.34
C PRO A 380 -36.70 3.16 -14.95
N ALA A 381 -37.61 2.71 -15.83
CA ALA A 381 -38.45 1.53 -15.59
C ALA A 381 -37.64 0.26 -15.27
N ALA A 382 -36.42 0.15 -15.81
CA ALA A 382 -35.48 -0.95 -15.52
C ALA A 382 -35.10 -1.05 -14.03
N SER A 383 -35.17 0.04 -13.27
CA SER A 383 -34.83 0.06 -11.83
C SER A 383 -36.01 -0.31 -10.93
N HIS A 384 -37.25 -0.27 -11.44
CA HIS A 384 -38.47 -0.45 -10.62
C HIS A 384 -38.53 -1.85 -10.00
N GLY A 385 -38.44 -2.90 -10.83
CA GLY A 385 -38.52 -4.29 -10.36
C GLY A 385 -37.40 -4.70 -9.39
N THR A 386 -36.21 -4.11 -9.53
CA THR A 386 -35.11 -4.28 -8.58
C THR A 386 -35.47 -3.67 -7.22
N LEU A 387 -35.96 -2.44 -7.22
CA LEU A 387 -36.34 -1.71 -6.00
C LEU A 387 -37.52 -2.37 -5.28
N ASP A 388 -38.54 -2.79 -6.03
CA ASP A 388 -39.68 -3.56 -5.50
C ASP A 388 -39.22 -4.86 -4.83
N THR A 389 -38.34 -5.61 -5.49
CA THR A 389 -37.75 -6.85 -4.94
C THR A 389 -36.95 -6.58 -3.67
N THR A 390 -36.16 -5.50 -3.63
CA THR A 390 -35.41 -5.09 -2.44
C THR A 390 -36.32 -4.72 -1.27
N ILE A 391 -37.40 -3.97 -1.52
CA ILE A 391 -38.37 -3.54 -0.50
C ILE A 391 -39.17 -4.74 0.02
N GLN A 392 -39.56 -5.66 -0.87
CA GLN A 392 -40.20 -6.91 -0.50
C GLN A 392 -39.31 -7.75 0.43
N LYS A 393 -38.03 -7.93 0.11
CA LYS A 393 -37.09 -8.62 1.00
C LYS A 393 -36.87 -7.91 2.34
N LEU A 394 -36.83 -6.57 2.36
CA LEU A 394 -36.75 -5.80 3.63
C LEU A 394 -37.98 -6.05 4.51
N ARG A 395 -39.17 -6.13 3.91
CA ARG A 395 -40.41 -6.47 4.61
C ARG A 395 -40.34 -7.85 5.25
N ASP A 396 -39.85 -8.85 4.51
CA ASP A 396 -39.75 -10.23 4.97
C ASP A 396 -38.73 -10.38 6.12
N VAL A 397 -37.62 -9.66 6.04
CA VAL A 397 -36.68 -9.51 7.16
C VAL A 397 -37.35 -8.90 8.39
N LEU A 398 -38.11 -7.81 8.23
CA LEU A 398 -38.79 -7.16 9.35
C LEU A 398 -39.88 -8.04 9.99
N HIS A 399 -40.55 -8.90 9.21
CA HIS A 399 -41.45 -9.93 9.73
C HIS A 399 -40.69 -10.96 10.58
N HIS A 400 -39.57 -11.49 10.08
CA HIS A 400 -38.72 -12.40 10.85
C HIS A 400 -38.24 -11.75 12.15
N GLU A 401 -37.76 -10.50 12.09
CA GLU A 401 -37.25 -9.74 13.22
C GLU A 401 -38.32 -9.31 14.25
N CYS A 402 -39.60 -9.28 13.86
CA CYS A 402 -40.73 -9.09 14.77
C CYS A 402 -41.09 -10.38 15.54
N ASN A 403 -40.87 -11.53 14.91
CA ASN A 403 -41.27 -12.86 15.41
C ASN A 403 -40.15 -13.61 16.14
N SER A 404 -38.90 -13.16 16.04
CA SER A 404 -37.74 -13.77 16.70
C SER A 404 -37.73 -13.51 18.22
N GLU A 405 -37.80 -14.59 19.00
CA GLU A 405 -37.66 -14.62 20.46
C GLU A 405 -36.18 -14.54 20.92
N ASP A 406 -35.21 -14.91 20.06
CA ASP A 406 -33.77 -15.04 20.38
C ASP A 406 -33.03 -13.72 20.68
N ASN A 407 -33.77 -12.60 20.70
CA ASN A 407 -33.23 -11.26 20.92
C ASN A 407 -32.87 -11.00 22.40
N LYS A 408 -31.90 -11.76 22.92
CA LYS A 408 -31.13 -11.42 24.14
C LYS A 408 -30.69 -9.95 24.06
N GLN A 409 -30.63 -9.25 25.20
CA GLN A 409 -30.38 -7.79 25.26
C GLN A 409 -29.00 -7.38 24.74
N LEU A 410 -28.85 -7.29 23.41
CA LEU A 410 -27.62 -6.88 22.73
C LEU A 410 -27.24 -5.45 23.14
N ALA A 411 -26.00 -5.29 23.60
CA ALA A 411 -25.47 -3.99 24.01
C ALA A 411 -25.55 -2.96 22.86
N PRO A 412 -26.05 -1.72 23.09
CA PRO A 412 -26.20 -0.73 22.03
C PRO A 412 -24.88 -0.36 21.34
N ILE A 413 -24.81 -0.57 20.03
CA ILE A 413 -23.63 -0.23 19.22
C ILE A 413 -23.62 1.28 18.93
N LYS A 414 -22.45 1.92 19.05
CA LYS A 414 -22.27 3.35 18.70
C LYS A 414 -22.44 3.55 17.19
N GLU A 415 -23.38 4.43 16.83
CA GLU A 415 -23.67 4.81 15.43
C GLU A 415 -22.55 5.63 14.78
N SER A 416 -21.96 6.56 15.53
CA SER A 416 -20.80 7.33 15.09
C SER A 416 -19.53 6.64 15.56
N THR A 417 -18.74 6.13 14.62
CA THR A 417 -17.30 5.88 14.77
C THR A 417 -16.55 6.96 13.97
N ILE A 418 -15.28 7.19 14.27
CA ILE A 418 -14.40 7.94 13.37
C ILE A 418 -14.28 7.14 12.07
N SER A 419 -13.92 7.82 10.98
CA SER A 419 -13.14 7.24 9.89
C SER A 419 -11.78 6.73 10.38
N THR A 420 -11.76 5.68 11.19
CA THR A 420 -10.54 4.86 11.27
C THR A 420 -10.17 4.47 9.85
N PRO A 421 -8.90 4.59 9.45
CA PRO A 421 -8.41 4.03 8.20
C PRO A 421 -8.99 2.62 7.96
N VAL A 422 -9.31 2.30 6.69
CA VAL A 422 -9.80 0.97 6.27
C VAL A 422 -8.61 0.00 6.36
N ALA A 423 -8.43 -0.58 7.56
CA ALA A 423 -7.12 -0.88 8.12
C ALA A 423 -6.22 0.38 8.15
N GLU A 424 -5.12 0.35 8.90
CA GLU A 424 -4.08 1.38 8.80
C GLU A 424 -3.59 1.48 7.32
N ARG A 425 -2.55 2.28 7.04
CA ARG A 425 -1.59 1.69 6.10
C ARG A 425 -1.26 0.35 6.73
N GLN A 426 -1.61 -0.76 6.07
CA GLN A 426 -0.80 -1.92 6.30
C GLN A 426 0.60 -1.44 5.96
N ASP A 427 1.42 -1.22 6.99
CA ASP A 427 2.80 -1.65 6.91
C ASP A 427 2.68 -3.06 6.35
N ILE A 428 2.98 -3.21 5.06
CA ILE A 428 2.76 -4.44 4.33
C ILE A 428 3.74 -5.39 5.00
N TRP A 429 3.26 -6.12 6.00
CA TRP A 429 4.15 -6.63 7.01
C TRP A 429 4.84 -7.85 6.43
N SER A 430 6.09 -7.67 6.01
CA SER A 430 6.93 -8.78 5.63
C SER A 430 7.70 -9.26 6.86
N PRO A 431 7.68 -10.58 7.13
CA PRO A 431 8.59 -11.17 8.10
C PRO A 431 10.06 -11.10 7.63
N PHE A 432 10.28 -10.90 6.32
CA PHE A 432 11.59 -10.84 5.68
C PHE A 432 12.18 -9.42 5.61
N ASN A 433 11.35 -8.37 5.64
CA ASN A 433 11.76 -6.96 5.43
C ASN A 433 11.28 -6.01 6.51
N ARG A 434 12.18 -5.17 7.05
CA ARG A 434 11.94 -4.12 8.05
C ARG A 434 11.11 -2.97 7.47
N SER A 435 11.42 -2.59 6.24
CA SER A 435 10.69 -1.59 5.46
C SER A 435 10.19 -2.24 4.18
N ILE A 436 8.92 -2.01 3.81
CA ILE A 436 8.47 -2.28 2.45
C ILE A 436 8.52 -0.98 1.66
N PRO A 437 9.34 -0.90 0.59
CA PRO A 437 9.44 0.30 -0.22
C PRO A 437 8.10 0.70 -0.83
N ASP A 438 7.47 1.77 -0.31
CA ASP A 438 6.44 2.49 -1.06
C ASP A 438 7.16 3.17 -2.24
N PRO A 439 6.89 2.79 -3.50
CA PRO A 439 7.62 3.33 -4.65
C PRO A 439 7.36 4.83 -4.82
N ARG A 440 6.23 5.34 -4.32
CA ARG A 440 5.87 6.76 -4.35
C ARG A 440 6.63 7.55 -3.29
N LEU A 441 6.96 6.96 -2.15
CA LEU A 441 7.85 7.59 -1.17
C LEU A 441 9.27 7.71 -1.72
N HIS A 442 9.80 6.65 -2.32
CA HIS A 442 11.13 6.67 -2.94
C HIS A 442 11.21 7.66 -4.12
N SER A 443 10.16 7.70 -4.96
CA SER A 443 10.02 8.71 -6.03
C SER A 443 10.14 10.13 -5.47
N ARG A 444 9.36 10.43 -4.42
CA ARG A 444 9.32 11.74 -3.78
C ARG A 444 10.63 12.07 -3.08
N GLU A 445 11.23 11.13 -2.37
CA GLU A 445 12.52 11.36 -1.69
C GLU A 445 13.61 11.75 -2.69
N ILE A 446 13.66 11.08 -3.85
CA ILE A 446 14.62 11.40 -4.91
C ILE A 446 14.30 12.75 -5.58
N GLU A 447 13.03 13.09 -5.74
CA GLU A 447 12.60 14.44 -6.13
C GLU A 447 13.10 15.51 -5.13
N TRP A 448 12.96 15.27 -3.82
CA TRP A 448 13.41 16.19 -2.78
C TRP A 448 14.95 16.30 -2.70
N LEU A 449 15.66 15.19 -2.89
CA LEU A 449 17.14 15.15 -2.93
C LEU A 449 17.68 15.90 -4.16
N SER A 450 17.01 15.79 -5.32
CA SER A 450 17.38 16.51 -6.54
C SER A 450 17.01 18.01 -6.51
N GLN A 451 15.99 18.42 -5.74
CA GLN A 451 15.55 19.81 -5.56
C GLN A 451 16.52 20.73 -4.76
N GLY A 452 17.83 20.56 -4.91
CA GLY A 452 18.84 21.57 -4.56
C GLY A 452 18.89 22.07 -3.11
N TYR A 453 18.21 21.38 -2.18
CA TYR A 453 18.13 21.77 -0.78
C TYR A 453 19.35 21.26 0.00
N ILE A 454 19.77 20.00 -0.22
CA ILE A 454 21.04 19.49 0.31
C ILE A 454 22.25 20.22 -0.31
N LYS A 455 22.24 20.50 -1.63
CA LYS A 455 23.34 21.23 -2.29
C LYS A 455 23.58 22.62 -1.68
N ARG A 456 22.56 23.23 -1.05
CA ARG A 456 22.68 24.50 -0.29
C ARG A 456 23.18 24.35 1.15
N ILE A 457 23.06 23.17 1.77
CA ILE A 457 23.58 22.91 3.13
C ILE A 457 25.02 22.40 3.08
N ALA A 458 25.37 21.56 2.09
CA ALA A 458 26.74 21.10 1.87
C ALA A 458 27.67 22.23 1.38
N GLY A 459 27.12 23.24 0.68
CA GLY A 459 27.84 24.41 0.17
C GLY A 459 28.22 25.45 1.25
N GLY A 460 28.77 25.02 2.38
CA GLY A 460 29.22 25.87 3.49
C GLY A 460 30.45 26.74 3.20
N TYR A 461 30.80 26.93 1.93
CA TYR A 461 31.88 27.81 1.46
C TYR A 461 31.30 28.78 0.42
N GLU A 462 31.34 30.07 0.72
CA GLU A 462 30.76 31.11 -0.15
C GLU A 462 31.45 31.15 -1.53
N PRO A 463 30.73 30.96 -2.65
CA PRO A 463 31.24 31.32 -3.96
C PRO A 463 31.28 32.84 -4.06
N CYS A 464 32.49 33.41 -4.08
CA CYS A 464 32.71 34.85 -4.18
C CYS A 464 31.92 35.46 -5.35
N ALA A 465 31.12 36.48 -5.07
CA ALA A 465 30.23 37.10 -6.04
C ALA A 465 30.98 37.66 -7.26
N LYS A 466 30.47 37.37 -8.47
CA LYS A 466 30.76 38.14 -9.68
C LYS A 466 29.48 38.46 -10.47
N GLU A 467 29.03 39.68 -10.23
CA GLU A 467 28.49 40.62 -11.21
C GLU A 467 27.36 40.16 -12.15
N THR A 468 26.17 40.61 -11.76
CA THR A 468 25.09 41.05 -12.66
C THR A 468 25.52 41.56 -14.04
N ARG A 469 24.83 41.09 -15.08
CA ARG A 469 24.41 42.00 -16.15
C ARG A 469 23.01 41.63 -16.67
N ALA A 470 22.09 42.57 -16.51
CA ALA A 470 20.76 42.47 -17.08
C ALA A 470 20.78 42.77 -18.59
N ASN A 471 19.84 42.20 -19.33
CA ASN A 471 18.96 43.03 -20.15
C ASN A 471 17.64 42.32 -20.50
N SER A 472 16.55 43.04 -20.31
CA SER A 472 15.20 42.72 -20.79
C SER A 472 14.99 43.19 -22.24
N HIS A 473 13.81 42.88 -22.79
CA HIS A 473 13.24 43.23 -24.13
C HIS A 473 13.37 42.11 -25.17
N ALA A 474 12.34 41.75 -25.97
CA ALA A 474 10.92 42.15 -25.95
C ALA A 474 10.04 41.07 -26.65
N ARG A 475 8.71 41.13 -26.45
CA ARG A 475 7.71 40.31 -27.19
C ARG A 475 7.65 40.69 -28.68
N LYS A 476 7.43 39.70 -29.58
CA LYS A 476 6.39 39.69 -30.64
C LYS A 476 6.38 38.39 -31.47
N ASN A 477 5.16 37.93 -31.82
CA ASN A 477 4.80 36.96 -32.87
C ASN A 477 4.26 37.76 -34.10
N PRO A 478 3.83 37.15 -35.23
CA PRO A 478 4.31 35.98 -36.01
C PRO A 478 4.47 36.32 -37.54
N THR A 479 4.46 35.30 -38.43
CA THR A 479 4.17 35.33 -39.91
C THR A 479 5.18 36.09 -40.81
N ASP A 480 5.76 35.55 -41.92
CA ASP A 480 5.19 34.78 -43.04
C ASP A 480 6.22 33.92 -43.86
N HIS A 481 5.70 33.21 -44.89
CA HIS A 481 6.25 32.28 -45.90
C HIS A 481 7.56 32.69 -46.65
N GLU A 482 8.30 31.86 -47.40
CA GLU A 482 8.01 30.76 -48.38
C GLU A 482 9.11 29.66 -48.39
N GLY A 483 8.94 28.44 -48.94
CA GLY A 483 7.79 27.78 -49.60
C GLY A 483 8.10 26.39 -50.21
N LEU A 484 7.08 25.79 -50.86
CA LEU A 484 7.10 24.65 -51.84
C LEU A 484 7.52 23.26 -51.30
N GLU A 485 6.63 22.29 -50.97
CA GLU A 485 5.55 21.59 -51.72
C GLU A 485 6.00 20.51 -52.75
N ALA A 486 6.05 19.24 -52.27
CA ALA A 486 5.28 18.02 -52.64
C ALA A 486 4.46 17.97 -53.97
N PRO A 487 3.74 16.86 -54.32
CA PRO A 487 3.80 15.42 -53.94
C PRO A 487 4.17 14.60 -55.24
N PRO A 488 3.62 13.41 -55.65
CA PRO A 488 2.83 12.36 -55.00
C PRO A 488 3.33 10.90 -55.25
N SER A 489 2.43 9.93 -55.06
CA SER A 489 2.52 8.47 -55.24
C SER A 489 2.03 7.96 -56.61
N ASP A 490 2.48 6.76 -57.05
CA ASP A 490 1.57 5.59 -57.21
C ASP A 490 2.29 4.26 -57.57
N VAL A 491 1.48 3.19 -57.65
CA VAL A 491 1.77 1.74 -57.67
C VAL A 491 2.12 1.21 -59.08
N THR A 492 2.99 0.19 -59.20
CA THR A 492 2.80 -1.14 -59.88
C THR A 492 4.12 -1.82 -60.29
N ASP A 493 4.30 -3.04 -59.78
CA ASP A 493 4.66 -4.32 -60.44
C ASP A 493 5.75 -4.46 -61.54
N ASP A 494 6.42 -5.62 -61.40
CA ASP A 494 6.94 -6.56 -62.41
C ASP A 494 8.39 -6.55 -62.98
N GLU A 495 8.98 -7.73 -62.78
CA GLU A 495 9.92 -8.53 -63.60
C GLU A 495 11.36 -8.05 -63.95
N ALA A 496 12.29 -8.63 -63.20
CA ALA A 496 13.43 -9.45 -63.68
C ALA A 496 14.01 -9.22 -65.09
N HIS A 497 15.33 -9.02 -65.17
CA HIS A 497 16.26 -10.02 -65.73
C HIS A 497 17.75 -9.73 -65.40
N SER A 498 18.56 -10.80 -65.54
CA SER A 498 20.03 -10.90 -65.75
C SER A 498 20.85 -9.63 -66.09
N ASP A 499 22.16 -9.54 -65.81
CA ASP A 499 23.15 -10.62 -65.90
C ASP A 499 24.53 -10.36 -65.23
N THR A 500 25.28 -11.45 -65.04
CA THR A 500 26.75 -11.61 -64.99
C THR A 500 27.62 -10.83 -63.97
N ARG A 501 28.18 -11.63 -63.05
CA ARG A 501 29.24 -11.36 -62.08
C ARG A 501 30.55 -10.82 -62.67
N VAL A 502 31.27 -10.01 -61.90
CA VAL A 502 32.73 -10.15 -61.71
C VAL A 502 33.03 -10.15 -60.21
N PHE A 503 33.81 -11.13 -59.75
CA PHE A 503 34.26 -11.25 -58.36
C PHE A 503 35.57 -10.50 -58.15
N GLU A 504 35.64 -9.64 -57.13
CA GLU A 504 36.88 -9.35 -56.40
C GLU A 504 36.70 -9.75 -54.93
N PRO A 505 37.72 -10.31 -54.27
CA PRO A 505 37.55 -10.92 -52.94
C PRO A 505 37.52 -9.87 -51.82
N VAL A 506 36.44 -9.87 -51.05
CA VAL A 506 36.30 -9.05 -49.83
C VAL A 506 37.21 -9.58 -48.71
N PRO A 507 37.91 -8.72 -47.95
CA PRO A 507 38.81 -9.15 -46.87
C PRO A 507 38.09 -9.94 -45.76
N GLU A 508 38.76 -10.96 -45.22
CA GLU A 508 38.15 -12.05 -44.44
C GLU A 508 37.56 -11.68 -43.06
N ASN A 509 37.69 -10.43 -42.61
CA ASN A 509 37.29 -10.01 -41.26
C ASN A 509 35.82 -9.55 -41.11
N ASN A 510 35.02 -9.54 -42.19
CA ASN A 510 33.64 -9.02 -42.16
C ASN A 510 32.56 -10.03 -42.60
N ARG A 511 32.87 -11.33 -42.69
CA ARG A 511 31.84 -12.35 -42.97
C ARG A 511 30.84 -12.43 -41.81
N PRO A 512 29.53 -12.48 -42.05
CA PRO A 512 28.55 -12.65 -40.99
C PRO A 512 28.64 -14.08 -40.42
N SER A 513 28.42 -14.22 -39.11
CA SER A 513 28.40 -15.50 -38.41
C SER A 513 26.98 -15.96 -38.10
N CYS A 514 26.77 -17.28 -38.12
CA CYS A 514 25.55 -17.90 -37.62
C CYS A 514 25.43 -17.69 -36.10
N GLY A 515 24.33 -17.11 -35.64
CA GLY A 515 24.06 -16.85 -34.21
C GLY A 515 24.01 -18.12 -33.34
N LYS A 516 23.79 -19.29 -33.96
CA LYS A 516 23.79 -20.59 -33.27
C LYS A 516 25.17 -21.25 -33.22
N CYS A 517 25.80 -21.48 -34.38
CA CYS A 517 27.00 -22.32 -34.50
C CYS A 517 28.29 -21.54 -34.78
N GLY A 518 28.23 -20.21 -34.90
CA GLY A 518 29.38 -19.33 -35.12
C GLY A 518 30.01 -19.42 -36.52
N VAL A 519 29.54 -20.31 -37.40
CA VAL A 519 30.09 -20.51 -38.75
C VAL A 519 29.93 -19.23 -39.57
N LEU A 520 31.05 -18.77 -40.14
CA LEU A 520 31.12 -17.66 -41.08
C LEU A 520 30.69 -18.15 -42.47
N ASN A 521 29.60 -17.60 -43.01
CA ASN A 521 29.06 -17.98 -44.31
C ASN A 521 28.34 -16.79 -44.95
N ASP A 522 28.43 -16.65 -46.27
CA ASP A 522 27.77 -15.57 -47.00
C ASP A 522 26.29 -15.90 -47.29
N GLY A 523 25.90 -17.18 -47.20
CA GLY A 523 24.54 -17.69 -47.45
C GLY A 523 23.69 -17.91 -46.19
N LEU A 524 23.79 -17.04 -45.17
CA LEU A 524 22.98 -17.15 -43.95
C LEU A 524 21.56 -16.59 -44.14
N ILE A 525 20.55 -17.28 -43.58
CA ILE A 525 19.17 -16.79 -43.51
C ILE A 525 18.96 -15.89 -42.28
N SER A 526 18.15 -14.84 -42.40
CA SER A 526 17.73 -14.02 -41.26
C SER A 526 16.55 -14.63 -40.51
N CYS A 527 16.40 -14.27 -39.22
CA CYS A 527 15.15 -14.51 -38.51
C CYS A 527 14.00 -13.76 -39.20
N GLN A 528 13.07 -14.49 -39.82
CA GLN A 528 11.94 -13.95 -40.59
C GLN A 528 11.03 -12.95 -39.85
N LYS A 529 11.12 -12.89 -38.50
CA LYS A 529 10.36 -11.93 -37.69
C LYS A 529 11.10 -10.61 -37.51
N CYS A 530 12.32 -10.64 -36.97
CA CYS A 530 13.04 -9.44 -36.53
C CYS A 530 14.23 -9.05 -37.42
N ASN A 531 14.65 -9.93 -38.33
CA ASN A 531 15.86 -9.83 -39.16
C ASN A 531 17.18 -9.53 -38.43
N SER A 532 17.23 -9.61 -37.09
CA SER A 532 18.38 -9.12 -36.30
C SER A 532 19.48 -10.15 -36.01
N VAL A 533 19.25 -11.43 -36.34
CA VAL A 533 20.22 -12.53 -36.19
C VAL A 533 20.16 -13.40 -37.45
N LEU A 534 21.33 -13.91 -37.85
CA LEU A 534 21.56 -14.71 -39.05
C LEU A 534 21.88 -16.17 -38.67
N TYR A 535 21.46 -17.13 -39.49
CA TYR A 535 21.55 -18.57 -39.22
C TYR A 535 21.94 -19.34 -40.49
N CYS A 536 22.62 -20.48 -40.36
CA CYS A 536 22.98 -21.31 -41.53
C CYS A 536 21.75 -21.85 -42.27
N ASP A 537 20.71 -22.21 -41.50
CA ASP A 537 19.48 -22.82 -41.98
C ASP A 537 18.37 -22.71 -40.91
N LYS A 538 17.22 -23.30 -41.22
CA LYS A 538 16.07 -23.38 -40.30
C LYS A 538 16.37 -24.19 -39.04
N ALA A 539 17.26 -25.19 -39.11
CA ALA A 539 17.66 -25.98 -37.94
C ALA A 539 18.46 -25.14 -36.94
N CYS A 540 19.46 -24.36 -37.41
CA CYS A 540 20.20 -23.42 -36.56
C CYS A 540 19.28 -22.36 -35.93
N LEU A 541 18.28 -21.87 -36.67
CA LEU A 541 17.26 -20.94 -36.16
C LEU A 541 16.39 -21.61 -35.07
N GLU A 542 15.90 -22.83 -35.30
CA GLU A 542 15.07 -23.57 -34.34
C GLU A 542 15.84 -23.94 -33.06
N GLU A 543 17.11 -24.33 -33.20
CA GLU A 543 18.00 -24.63 -32.08
C GLU A 543 18.43 -23.42 -31.24
N ASP A 544 18.41 -22.21 -31.80
CA ASP A 544 18.68 -20.96 -31.08
C ASP A 544 17.39 -20.25 -30.64
N TRP A 545 16.22 -20.64 -31.18
CA TRP A 545 14.94 -20.00 -30.90
C TRP A 545 14.65 -19.88 -29.40
N ILE A 546 15.07 -20.86 -28.60
CA ILE A 546 14.93 -20.85 -27.13
C ILE A 546 15.62 -19.62 -26.49
N ARG A 547 16.75 -19.15 -27.04
CA ARG A 547 17.47 -17.96 -26.58
C ARG A 547 17.03 -16.71 -27.34
N HIS A 548 16.95 -16.81 -28.66
CA HIS A 548 16.58 -15.71 -29.54
C HIS A 548 15.17 -15.15 -29.25
N LYS A 549 14.20 -15.97 -28.82
CA LYS A 549 12.83 -15.51 -28.50
C LYS A 549 12.78 -14.40 -27.45
N PHE A 550 13.78 -14.32 -26.56
CA PHE A 550 13.89 -13.28 -25.53
C PHE A 550 14.43 -11.93 -26.04
N VAL A 551 15.03 -11.89 -27.23
CA VAL A 551 15.56 -10.66 -27.87
C VAL A 551 14.85 -10.32 -29.19
N CYS A 552 13.94 -11.19 -29.64
CA CYS A 552 13.18 -11.03 -30.88
C CYS A 552 12.06 -9.98 -30.71
N ARG A 553 12.31 -8.74 -31.15
CA ARG A 553 11.37 -7.59 -31.03
C ARG A 553 9.99 -7.78 -31.67
N LEU A 554 9.83 -8.77 -32.55
CA LEU A 554 8.58 -9.13 -33.23
C LEU A 554 8.13 -10.57 -32.89
N GLY A 555 8.54 -11.07 -31.73
CA GLY A 555 8.05 -12.31 -31.13
C GLY A 555 6.63 -12.19 -30.57
N ARG A 556 6.04 -13.33 -30.17
CA ARG A 556 4.84 -13.31 -29.31
C ARG A 556 5.24 -12.85 -27.89
N PRO A 557 4.31 -12.31 -27.08
CA PRO A 557 4.55 -12.13 -25.65
C PRO A 557 5.04 -13.43 -25.01
N LEU A 558 6.03 -13.30 -24.14
CA LEU A 558 6.59 -14.38 -23.34
C LEU A 558 5.67 -14.66 -22.15
N ASP A 559 5.53 -15.92 -21.76
CA ASP A 559 4.82 -16.32 -20.54
C ASP A 559 5.70 -17.18 -19.63
N GLU A 560 5.16 -17.58 -18.47
CA GLU A 560 5.89 -18.30 -17.43
C GLU A 560 6.50 -19.62 -17.94
N VAL A 561 5.90 -20.23 -18.97
CA VAL A 561 6.43 -21.45 -19.63
C VAL A 561 7.72 -21.14 -20.39
N ASP A 562 7.85 -19.97 -21.02
CA ASP A 562 9.07 -19.57 -21.71
C ASP A 562 10.24 -19.44 -20.76
N ASP A 563 10.03 -18.69 -19.67
CA ASP A 563 11.03 -18.48 -18.62
C ASP A 563 11.38 -19.81 -17.92
N PHE A 564 10.41 -20.69 -17.70
CA PHE A 564 10.66 -22.01 -17.11
C PHE A 564 11.47 -22.94 -18.01
N ILE A 565 11.18 -22.97 -19.32
CA ILE A 565 11.97 -23.77 -20.26
C ILE A 565 13.40 -23.23 -20.36
N ARG A 566 13.59 -21.90 -20.33
CA ARG A 566 14.95 -21.32 -20.25
C ARG A 566 15.67 -21.78 -18.98
N ALA A 567 15.03 -21.68 -17.83
CA ALA A 567 15.56 -22.14 -16.54
C ALA A 567 15.96 -23.64 -16.58
N CYS A 568 15.09 -24.52 -17.09
CA CYS A 568 15.43 -25.94 -17.26
C CYS A 568 16.59 -26.19 -18.24
N ARG A 569 16.75 -25.38 -19.29
CA ARG A 569 17.85 -25.51 -20.27
C ARG A 569 19.18 -24.95 -19.76
N GLU A 570 19.13 -23.97 -18.86
CA GLU A 570 20.29 -23.39 -18.18
C GLU A 570 20.64 -24.15 -16.87
N GLU A 571 19.83 -25.13 -16.49
CA GLU A 571 19.88 -25.89 -15.22
C GLU A 571 19.82 -25.01 -13.96
N THR A 572 19.25 -23.81 -14.09
CA THR A 572 19.06 -22.82 -13.01
C THR A 572 17.66 -22.94 -12.42
N ILE A 573 17.53 -23.02 -11.09
CA ILE A 573 16.22 -23.06 -10.43
C ILE A 573 15.51 -21.71 -10.68
N PRO A 574 14.22 -21.67 -11.07
CA PRO A 574 13.50 -20.42 -11.28
C PRO A 574 13.44 -19.58 -9.99
N THR A 575 14.00 -18.37 -10.05
CA THR A 575 13.91 -17.36 -8.99
C THR A 575 12.71 -16.43 -9.14
N ASN A 576 12.06 -16.40 -10.31
CA ASN A 576 10.83 -15.63 -10.52
C ASN A 576 9.64 -16.33 -9.84
N ASP A 577 9.07 -15.69 -8.81
CA ASP A 577 7.92 -16.19 -8.05
C ASP A 577 6.71 -16.61 -8.91
N ASN A 578 6.42 -15.88 -9.99
CA ASN A 578 5.31 -16.24 -10.89
C ASN A 578 5.57 -17.59 -11.56
N VAL A 579 6.82 -17.84 -11.99
CA VAL A 579 7.25 -19.10 -12.59
C VAL A 579 7.29 -20.21 -11.54
N ALA A 580 7.83 -19.93 -10.34
CA ALA A 580 7.88 -20.87 -9.23
C ALA A 580 6.46 -21.29 -8.78
N LYS A 581 5.50 -20.36 -8.76
CA LYS A 581 4.09 -20.62 -8.46
C LYS A 581 3.39 -21.36 -9.60
N ALA A 582 3.61 -20.97 -10.86
CA ALA A 582 3.03 -21.61 -12.04
C ALA A 582 3.38 -23.11 -12.11
N PHE A 583 4.62 -23.48 -11.79
CA PHE A 583 5.10 -24.87 -11.87
C PHE A 583 5.11 -25.63 -10.53
N GLY A 584 4.42 -25.11 -9.51
CA GLY A 584 4.18 -25.83 -8.26
C GLY A 584 5.36 -25.92 -7.29
N PHE A 585 6.42 -25.13 -7.46
CA PHE A 585 7.53 -25.05 -6.50
C PHE A 585 7.09 -24.47 -5.16
N CYS A 586 6.17 -23.51 -5.18
CA CYS A 586 5.62 -22.87 -3.99
C CYS A 586 4.75 -23.81 -3.12
N PHE A 587 4.37 -24.99 -3.63
CA PHE A 587 3.72 -26.03 -2.83
C PHE A 587 4.69 -26.62 -1.80
N PHE A 588 5.98 -26.74 -2.14
CA PHE A 588 6.99 -27.31 -1.26
C PHE A 588 7.61 -26.22 -0.38
N THR A 589 7.60 -26.43 0.94
CA THR A 589 8.31 -25.58 1.91
C THR A 589 9.80 -25.93 2.02
N SER A 590 10.16 -27.15 1.63
CA SER A 590 11.53 -27.67 1.59
C SER A 590 12.20 -27.32 0.26
N GLY A 591 13.32 -26.60 0.32
CA GLY A 591 14.19 -26.32 -0.83
C GLY A 591 14.80 -27.59 -1.45
N VAL A 592 14.98 -28.65 -0.66
CA VAL A 592 15.39 -29.97 -1.16
C VAL A 592 14.30 -30.55 -2.07
N ASP A 593 13.03 -30.46 -1.67
CA ASP A 593 11.89 -30.93 -2.46
C ASP A 593 11.62 -30.03 -3.68
N ARG A 594 11.86 -28.71 -3.57
CA ARG A 594 11.87 -27.81 -4.74
C ARG A 594 12.94 -28.20 -5.75
N GLN A 595 14.18 -28.44 -5.30
CA GLN A 595 15.27 -28.88 -6.18
C GLN A 595 14.99 -30.27 -6.78
N ARG A 596 14.35 -31.16 -6.01
CA ARG A 596 13.89 -32.48 -6.45
C ARG A 596 12.86 -32.37 -7.60
N LEU A 597 11.84 -31.53 -7.42
CA LEU A 597 10.86 -31.21 -8.45
C LEU A 597 11.53 -30.59 -9.70
N PHE A 598 12.48 -29.66 -9.51
CA PHE A 598 13.16 -29.01 -10.62
C PHE A 598 13.94 -30.02 -11.47
N ARG A 599 14.71 -30.90 -10.83
CA ARG A 599 15.44 -31.98 -11.52
C ARG A 599 14.49 -32.90 -12.30
N LEU A 600 13.32 -33.24 -11.75
CA LEU A 600 12.32 -34.04 -12.46
C LEU A 600 11.79 -33.33 -13.72
N TYR A 601 11.52 -32.03 -13.66
CA TYR A 601 11.17 -31.26 -14.85
C TYR A 601 12.32 -31.19 -15.87
N CYS A 602 13.55 -30.90 -15.43
CA CYS A 602 14.72 -30.88 -16.31
C CYS A 602 14.96 -32.22 -17.01
N ASP A 603 14.82 -33.35 -16.29
CA ASP A 603 14.89 -34.68 -16.89
C ASP A 603 13.83 -34.83 -17.99
N LEU A 604 12.56 -34.53 -17.69
CA LEU A 604 11.45 -34.70 -18.63
C LEU A 604 11.53 -33.79 -19.87
N ILE A 605 12.00 -32.56 -19.71
CA ILE A 605 12.14 -31.57 -20.80
C ILE A 605 13.42 -31.78 -21.62
N ASN A 606 14.57 -31.98 -20.95
CA ASN A 606 15.86 -32.02 -21.62
C ASN A 606 16.20 -33.41 -22.17
N GLN A 607 15.84 -34.50 -21.46
CA GLN A 607 16.23 -35.87 -21.84
C GLN A 607 15.09 -36.66 -22.50
N TRP A 608 13.83 -36.36 -22.14
CA TRP A 608 12.65 -37.16 -22.58
C TRP A 608 11.66 -36.41 -23.47
N GLY A 609 12.00 -35.18 -23.91
CA GLY A 609 11.34 -34.52 -25.03
C GLY A 609 9.90 -34.04 -24.78
N MET A 610 9.53 -33.74 -23.53
CA MET A 610 8.27 -33.04 -23.23
C MET A 610 8.23 -31.69 -23.97
N SER A 611 7.18 -31.43 -24.77
CA SER A 611 7.13 -30.24 -25.63
C SER A 611 6.69 -28.98 -24.88
N GLU A 612 7.02 -27.80 -25.45
CA GLU A 612 6.57 -26.51 -24.90
C GLU A 612 5.04 -26.41 -24.89
N GLU A 613 4.36 -26.93 -25.92
CA GLU A 613 2.91 -26.94 -26.07
C GLU A 613 2.25 -27.87 -25.05
N GLU A 614 2.79 -29.06 -24.80
CA GLU A 614 2.27 -30.00 -23.80
C GLU A 614 2.33 -29.38 -22.40
N LEU A 615 3.47 -28.79 -22.06
CA LEU A 615 3.70 -28.14 -20.77
C LEU A 615 2.79 -26.92 -20.58
N ARG A 616 2.66 -26.09 -21.62
CA ARG A 616 1.77 -24.92 -21.67
C ARG A 616 0.29 -25.30 -21.57
N GLN A 617 -0.13 -26.38 -22.22
CA GLN A 617 -1.51 -26.88 -22.15
C GLN A 617 -1.83 -27.45 -20.76
N ALA A 618 -0.91 -28.21 -20.17
CA ALA A 618 -1.08 -28.76 -18.82
C ALA A 618 -1.08 -27.67 -17.75
N TRP A 619 -0.24 -26.64 -17.88
CA TRP A 619 -0.28 -25.45 -17.02
C TRP A 619 -1.63 -24.72 -17.11
N LYS A 620 -2.09 -24.37 -18.33
CA LYS A 620 -3.37 -23.68 -18.56
C LYS A 620 -4.61 -24.46 -18.10
N SER A 621 -4.50 -25.78 -17.99
CA SER A 621 -5.61 -26.68 -17.60
C SER A 621 -5.52 -27.17 -16.15
N ASP A 622 -4.57 -26.67 -15.35
CA ASP A 622 -4.17 -27.18 -14.02
C ASP A 622 -3.98 -28.71 -13.95
N LYS A 623 -3.29 -29.25 -14.96
CA LYS A 623 -3.03 -30.68 -15.14
C LYS A 623 -1.54 -31.03 -15.09
N LEU A 624 -0.71 -30.19 -14.47
CA LEU A 624 0.73 -30.42 -14.33
C LEU A 624 1.05 -31.77 -13.65
N LYS A 625 0.33 -32.11 -12.57
CA LYS A 625 0.49 -33.39 -11.86
C LYS A 625 0.16 -34.59 -12.77
N GLU A 626 -0.90 -34.48 -13.57
CA GLU A 626 -1.30 -35.51 -14.54
C GLU A 626 -0.26 -35.66 -15.65
N LEU A 627 0.25 -34.56 -16.21
CA LEU A 627 1.28 -34.56 -17.26
C LEU A 627 2.59 -35.20 -16.77
N ILE A 628 3.07 -34.82 -15.58
CA ILE A 628 4.30 -35.38 -14.99
C ILE A 628 4.12 -36.88 -14.71
N HIS A 629 2.95 -37.30 -14.21
CA HIS A 629 2.66 -38.71 -14.01
C HIS A 629 2.62 -39.49 -15.33
N LEU A 630 1.91 -38.97 -16.35
CA LEU A 630 1.79 -39.58 -17.66
C LEU A 630 3.17 -39.73 -18.33
N ARG A 631 3.91 -38.63 -18.51
CA ARG A 631 5.24 -38.66 -19.12
C ARG A 631 6.22 -39.46 -18.29
N GLY A 632 6.23 -39.29 -16.97
CA GLY A 632 7.08 -40.05 -16.06
C GLY A 632 6.84 -41.56 -16.05
N SER A 633 5.60 -42.01 -16.31
CA SER A 633 5.27 -43.44 -16.46
C SER A 633 5.80 -44.06 -17.76
N GLN A 634 5.93 -43.26 -18.82
CA GLN A 634 6.46 -43.67 -20.13
C GLN A 634 7.99 -43.80 -20.14
N VAL A 635 8.67 -43.25 -19.13
CA VAL A 635 10.14 -43.21 -19.07
C VAL A 635 10.73 -44.50 -18.47
N PRO A 636 11.65 -45.19 -19.17
CA PRO A 636 12.25 -46.44 -18.69
C PRO A 636 13.27 -46.28 -17.53
N SER A 637 13.36 -45.13 -16.88
CA SER A 637 14.25 -44.88 -15.74
C SER A 637 13.61 -45.21 -14.37
N ALA A 638 14.28 -46.06 -13.59
CA ALA A 638 13.88 -46.38 -12.22
C ALA A 638 13.94 -45.16 -11.28
N ARG A 639 14.88 -44.23 -11.51
CA ARG A 639 14.98 -42.96 -10.78
C ARG A 639 13.70 -42.15 -10.99
N ILE A 640 13.37 -41.84 -12.25
CA ILE A 640 12.21 -41.00 -12.60
C ILE A 640 10.89 -41.61 -12.10
N ARG A 641 10.70 -42.94 -12.16
CA ARG A 641 9.52 -43.59 -11.59
C ARG A 641 9.40 -43.43 -10.07
N ASN A 642 10.52 -43.38 -9.33
CA ASN A 642 10.50 -43.12 -7.89
C ASN A 642 10.18 -41.66 -7.58
N GLU A 643 10.71 -40.71 -8.35
CA GLU A 643 10.41 -39.27 -8.23
C GLU A 643 8.92 -38.99 -8.52
N VAL A 644 8.39 -39.57 -9.59
CA VAL A 644 6.97 -39.46 -9.96
C VAL A 644 6.08 -40.05 -8.87
N ARG A 645 6.44 -41.20 -8.28
CA ARG A 645 5.69 -41.80 -7.17
C ARG A 645 5.63 -40.89 -5.95
N TRP A 646 6.76 -40.26 -5.59
CA TRP A 646 6.81 -39.28 -4.49
C TRP A 646 5.91 -38.07 -4.74
N LEU A 647 5.88 -37.55 -5.98
CA LEU A 647 5.04 -36.42 -6.35
C LEU A 647 3.54 -36.79 -6.36
N VAL A 648 3.19 -38.00 -6.83
CA VAL A 648 1.79 -38.48 -6.83
C VAL A 648 1.21 -38.55 -5.41
N GLN A 649 2.02 -38.94 -4.42
CA GLN A 649 1.62 -38.99 -3.01
C GLN A 649 1.27 -37.61 -2.41
N GLN A 650 1.64 -36.50 -3.07
CA GLN A 650 1.31 -35.15 -2.61
C GLN A 650 -0.13 -34.77 -3.04
N ASN A 651 -1.11 -35.05 -2.19
CA ASN A 651 -2.55 -34.90 -2.51
C ASN A 651 -3.00 -33.47 -2.86
N ARG A 652 -2.17 -32.45 -2.64
CA ARG A 652 -2.46 -31.03 -2.93
C ARG A 652 -1.48 -30.37 -3.91
N PHE A 653 -0.56 -31.11 -4.54
CA PHE A 653 0.36 -30.54 -5.54
C PHE A 653 -0.38 -30.20 -6.85
N GLY A 654 -0.24 -28.95 -7.32
CA GLY A 654 -0.87 -28.41 -8.53
C GLY A 654 -0.26 -27.06 -8.94
N SER A 655 -0.73 -26.48 -10.04
CA SER A 655 -0.32 -25.13 -10.45
C SER A 655 -0.93 -24.10 -9.51
N GLY A 656 -0.21 -23.01 -9.22
CA GLY A 656 -0.74 -21.93 -8.39
C GLY A 656 -0.85 -22.24 -6.89
N VAL A 657 -0.71 -23.50 -6.47
CA VAL A 657 -0.79 -23.92 -5.07
C VAL A 657 0.44 -23.44 -4.30
N VAL A 658 0.20 -22.66 -3.25
CA VAL A 658 1.22 -22.13 -2.34
C VAL A 658 0.96 -22.69 -0.95
N THR A 659 2.00 -23.24 -0.31
CA THR A 659 1.94 -23.58 1.12
C THR A 659 2.39 -22.37 1.93
N SER A 660 1.59 -21.94 2.91
CA SER A 660 1.96 -20.76 3.71
C SER A 660 3.22 -21.01 4.54
N TRP A 661 4.11 -20.03 4.54
CA TRP A 661 5.26 -19.92 5.42
C TRP A 661 4.88 -19.98 6.91
N ASP A 662 3.64 -19.61 7.29
CA ASP A 662 3.11 -19.82 8.64
C ASP A 662 3.28 -21.26 9.12
N THR A 663 3.09 -22.23 8.23
CA THR A 663 3.25 -23.67 8.55
C THR A 663 4.70 -23.99 8.90
N VAL A 664 5.66 -23.36 8.21
CA VAL A 664 7.10 -23.53 8.46
C VAL A 664 7.47 -22.87 9.79
N PHE A 665 7.00 -21.65 10.01
CA PHE A 665 7.26 -20.90 11.23
C PHE A 665 6.59 -21.53 12.46
N GLU A 666 5.39 -22.11 12.35
CA GLU A 666 4.73 -22.78 13.47
C GLU A 666 5.38 -24.13 13.81
N THR A 667 5.79 -24.93 12.81
CA THR A 667 6.44 -26.23 13.07
C THR A 667 7.83 -26.11 13.73
N GLN A 668 8.54 -25.00 13.51
CA GLN A 668 9.86 -24.77 14.11
C GLN A 668 9.83 -24.14 15.52
N ARG A 669 8.67 -23.82 16.10
CA ARG A 669 8.55 -23.13 17.41
C ARG A 669 9.28 -23.81 18.57
N HIS A 670 9.55 -25.10 18.45
CA HIS A 670 10.28 -25.88 19.44
C HIS A 670 11.73 -25.40 19.68
N ILE A 671 12.32 -24.60 18.78
CA ILE A 671 13.66 -24.00 18.96
C ILE A 671 13.66 -22.75 19.85
N LEU A 672 12.50 -22.07 19.98
CA LEU A 672 12.36 -20.83 20.76
C LEU A 672 12.39 -21.12 22.27
N ASP A 673 12.62 -20.10 23.08
CA ASP A 673 12.50 -20.23 24.54
C ASP A 673 11.06 -20.50 24.99
N PRO A 674 10.84 -21.13 26.16
CA PRO A 674 9.49 -21.50 26.63
C PRO A 674 8.49 -20.34 26.71
N LEU A 675 8.96 -19.11 26.98
CA LEU A 675 8.11 -17.91 27.00
C LEU A 675 7.70 -17.49 25.59
N ASP A 676 8.65 -17.45 24.65
CA ASP A 676 8.40 -17.08 23.25
C ASP A 676 7.47 -18.08 22.55
N ARG A 677 7.47 -19.35 22.98
CA ARG A 677 6.50 -20.37 22.54
C ARG A 677 5.05 -20.08 22.92
N THR A 678 4.76 -19.09 23.77
CA THR A 678 3.38 -18.73 24.17
C THR A 678 2.74 -17.66 23.29
N VAL A 679 3.52 -16.94 22.47
CA VAL A 679 3.03 -15.83 21.63
C VAL A 679 3.06 -16.21 20.14
N PRO A 680 2.22 -15.64 19.27
CA PRO A 680 2.30 -15.89 17.82
C PRO A 680 3.66 -15.44 17.26
N TRP A 681 4.26 -16.22 16.34
CA TRP A 681 5.64 -16.01 15.88
C TRP A 681 5.86 -14.58 15.31
N TYR A 682 4.87 -14.03 14.61
CA TYR A 682 4.91 -12.67 14.06
C TYR A 682 4.93 -11.54 15.11
N THR A 683 4.59 -11.85 16.37
CA THR A 683 4.62 -10.90 17.49
C THR A 683 5.94 -10.89 18.26
N LEU A 684 6.90 -11.78 17.93
CA LEU A 684 8.19 -11.88 18.61
C LEU A 684 8.89 -10.51 18.70
N LYS A 685 9.42 -10.21 19.89
CA LYS A 685 10.20 -9.00 20.19
C LYS A 685 11.54 -9.36 20.83
N PRO A 686 12.60 -8.58 20.57
CA PRO A 686 12.64 -7.44 19.65
C PRO A 686 12.69 -7.92 18.18
N ARG A 687 12.66 -6.99 17.20
CA ARG A 687 12.45 -7.33 15.77
C ARG A 687 13.55 -8.22 15.21
N GLU A 688 14.76 -8.10 15.74
CA GLU A 688 15.94 -8.84 15.35
C GLU A 688 15.82 -10.32 15.75
N LYS A 689 15.04 -10.65 16.80
CA LYS A 689 14.73 -12.03 17.20
C LYS A 689 13.82 -12.70 16.17
N LEU A 690 12.79 -11.97 15.71
CA LEU A 690 11.92 -12.41 14.62
C LEU A 690 12.73 -12.65 13.33
N GLU A 691 13.62 -11.74 12.95
CA GLU A 691 14.42 -11.89 11.72
C GLU A 691 15.40 -13.07 11.78
N ALA A 692 16.02 -13.29 12.95
CA ALA A 692 16.85 -14.47 13.18
C ALA A 692 16.01 -15.76 13.11
N TYR A 693 14.79 -15.75 13.64
CA TYR A 693 13.85 -16.88 13.59
C TYR A 693 13.41 -17.21 12.16
N VAL A 694 13.06 -16.18 11.38
CA VAL A 694 12.68 -16.31 9.97
C VAL A 694 13.82 -16.93 9.17
N PHE A 695 15.05 -16.42 9.31
CA PHE A 695 16.22 -17.01 8.66
C PHE A 695 16.48 -18.46 9.08
N TRP A 696 16.41 -18.75 10.38
CA TRP A 696 16.60 -20.10 10.90
C TRP A 696 15.60 -21.08 10.24
N CYS A 697 14.34 -20.67 10.11
CA CYS A 697 13.32 -21.46 9.44
C CYS A 697 13.58 -21.62 7.93
N GLN A 698 14.03 -20.57 7.23
CA GLN A 698 14.41 -20.67 5.81
C GLN A 698 15.56 -21.68 5.63
N ILE A 699 16.68 -21.50 6.34
CA ILE A 699 17.90 -22.26 6.08
C ILE A 699 17.80 -23.72 6.53
N THR A 700 17.07 -24.01 7.60
CA THR A 700 16.76 -25.40 8.01
C THR A 700 15.89 -26.13 6.98
N ASN A 701 15.05 -25.40 6.24
CA ASN A 701 14.28 -25.95 5.12
C ASN A 701 15.07 -25.93 3.79
N GLY A 702 16.34 -25.52 3.79
CA GLY A 702 17.17 -25.45 2.57
C GLY A 702 16.80 -24.31 1.63
N ILE A 703 16.17 -23.25 2.13
CA ILE A 703 15.87 -22.00 1.42
C ILE A 703 16.84 -20.92 1.91
N MET A 704 17.31 -20.08 1.00
CA MET A 704 18.20 -18.95 1.29
C MET A 704 17.45 -17.63 1.10
N PRO A 705 17.82 -16.54 1.81
CA PRO A 705 17.22 -15.22 1.59
C PRO A 705 17.45 -14.74 0.16
N ASP A 706 16.39 -14.28 -0.50
CA ASP A 706 16.52 -13.60 -1.80
C ASP A 706 16.97 -12.14 -1.62
N VAL A 707 17.38 -11.49 -2.71
CA VAL A 707 18.00 -10.17 -2.74
C VAL A 707 17.08 -9.07 -2.18
N ASP A 708 15.77 -9.25 -2.29
CA ASP A 708 14.78 -8.31 -1.74
C ASP A 708 14.54 -8.50 -0.25
N GLU A 709 15.16 -9.50 0.40
CA GLU A 709 15.09 -9.74 1.85
C GLU A 709 16.21 -9.04 2.63
N ASP A 710 15.92 -8.53 3.83
CA ASP A 710 16.91 -7.90 4.71
C ASP A 710 18.01 -8.85 5.21
N ASN A 711 17.66 -10.12 5.41
CA ASN A 711 18.63 -11.14 5.79
C ASN A 711 19.68 -11.44 4.69
N TRP A 712 19.45 -11.03 3.44
CA TRP A 712 20.46 -11.12 2.38
C TRP A 712 21.70 -10.25 2.68
N ILE A 713 21.51 -9.06 3.28
CA ILE A 713 22.61 -8.20 3.74
C ILE A 713 23.00 -8.55 5.18
N PHE A 714 22.04 -8.64 6.10
CA PHE A 714 22.33 -8.84 7.53
C PHE A 714 23.01 -10.18 7.88
N LEU A 715 23.05 -11.14 6.95
CA LEU A 715 23.78 -12.40 7.10
C LEU A 715 24.84 -12.61 6.01
N GLY A 716 25.17 -11.58 5.23
CA GLY A 716 26.33 -11.56 4.33
C GLY A 716 26.19 -12.32 3.01
N PHE A 717 24.98 -12.76 2.63
CA PHE A 717 24.75 -13.34 1.28
C PHE A 717 25.09 -12.33 0.17
N CYS A 718 24.97 -11.03 0.46
CA CYS A 718 25.40 -9.96 -0.43
C CYS A 718 26.90 -9.95 -0.75
N THR A 719 27.78 -10.59 0.05
CA THR A 719 29.24 -10.61 -0.22
C THR A 719 29.66 -11.73 -1.18
N ALA A 720 28.76 -12.65 -1.50
CA ALA A 720 29.03 -13.66 -2.52
C ALA A 720 29.21 -13.02 -3.92
N SER A 721 30.27 -13.42 -4.62
CA SER A 721 30.56 -12.97 -5.99
C SER A 721 29.79 -13.76 -7.06
N ASN A 722 29.35 -14.97 -6.75
CA ASN A 722 28.65 -15.87 -7.66
C ASN A 722 27.78 -16.89 -6.88
N ASP A 723 26.96 -17.65 -7.62
CA ASP A 723 25.99 -18.59 -7.05
C ASP A 723 26.66 -19.75 -6.30
N SER A 724 27.86 -20.17 -6.70
CA SER A 724 28.63 -21.20 -5.99
C SER A 724 29.05 -20.73 -4.59
N GLN A 725 29.50 -19.48 -4.46
CA GLN A 725 29.78 -18.89 -3.14
C GLN A 725 28.51 -18.67 -2.32
N THR A 726 27.41 -18.26 -2.94
CA THR A 726 26.10 -18.11 -2.29
C THR A 726 25.64 -19.46 -1.71
N GLN A 727 25.71 -20.52 -2.50
CA GLN A 727 25.38 -21.88 -2.10
C GLN A 727 26.32 -22.42 -1.02
N ARG A 728 27.61 -22.06 -1.05
CA ARG A 728 28.57 -22.44 0.00
C ARG A 728 28.26 -21.74 1.33
N LEU A 729 27.91 -20.46 1.31
CA LEU A 729 27.48 -19.74 2.52
C LEU A 729 26.17 -20.32 3.07
N ALA A 730 25.20 -20.68 2.22
CA ALA A 730 24.00 -21.39 2.64
C ALA A 730 24.31 -22.74 3.32
N GLN A 731 25.25 -23.53 2.76
CA GLN A 731 25.71 -24.78 3.39
C GLN A 731 26.35 -24.54 4.76
N LEU A 732 27.19 -23.50 4.89
CA LEU A 732 27.83 -23.16 6.17
C LEU A 732 26.82 -22.70 7.21
N TYR A 733 25.83 -21.89 6.85
CA TYR A 733 24.74 -21.54 7.76
C TYR A 733 23.90 -22.75 8.17
N GLY A 734 23.59 -23.66 7.24
CA GLY A 734 22.89 -24.91 7.56
C GLY A 734 23.68 -25.79 8.55
N LEU A 735 25.00 -25.89 8.36
CA LEU A 735 25.89 -26.58 9.31
C LEU A 735 26.01 -25.86 10.66
N LEU A 736 26.00 -24.52 10.67
CA LEU A 736 26.04 -23.74 11.90
C LEU A 736 24.76 -23.91 12.70
N VAL A 737 23.61 -23.74 12.05
CA VAL A 737 22.28 -23.86 12.64
C VAL A 737 22.00 -25.29 13.14
N GLY A 738 22.56 -26.31 12.48
CA GLY A 738 22.54 -27.69 12.98
C GLY A 738 23.47 -27.99 14.17
N ARG A 739 24.30 -27.03 14.62
CA ARG A 739 25.28 -27.18 15.72
C ARG A 739 25.10 -26.17 16.85
N ALA A 740 24.58 -24.99 16.56
CA ALA A 740 24.32 -23.91 17.51
C ALA A 740 22.93 -24.06 18.16
N ASN A 741 22.67 -23.28 19.21
CA ASN A 741 21.30 -23.03 19.67
C ASN A 741 20.78 -21.71 19.10
N PHE A 742 19.46 -21.51 19.11
CA PHE A 742 18.81 -20.34 18.51
C PHE A 742 19.20 -19.02 19.19
N GLU A 743 19.31 -19.01 20.51
CA GLU A 743 19.61 -17.81 21.30
C GLU A 743 21.07 -17.36 21.06
N ASP A 744 22.04 -18.27 21.07
CA ASP A 744 23.43 -18.01 20.65
C ASP A 744 23.50 -17.36 19.26
N PHE A 745 22.71 -17.86 18.29
CA PHE A 745 22.68 -17.35 16.93
C PHE A 745 22.08 -15.94 16.84
N TRP A 746 20.92 -15.72 17.48
CA TRP A 746 20.29 -14.40 17.49
C TRP A 746 21.18 -13.34 18.17
N GLN A 747 21.74 -13.66 19.34
CA GLN A 747 22.62 -12.75 20.07
C GLN A 747 23.91 -12.46 19.29
N ALA A 748 24.48 -13.46 18.60
CA ALA A 748 25.65 -13.26 17.73
C ALA A 748 25.35 -12.36 16.53
N ARG A 749 24.16 -12.45 15.93
CA ARG A 749 23.73 -11.57 14.83
C ARG A 749 23.63 -10.11 15.29
N VAL A 750 22.91 -9.85 16.38
CA VAL A 750 22.71 -8.49 16.90
C VAL A 750 24.02 -7.86 17.37
N SER A 751 24.91 -8.66 17.98
CA SER A 751 26.18 -8.17 18.53
C SER A 751 27.33 -8.04 17.50
N SER A 752 27.09 -8.28 16.21
CA SER A 752 28.15 -8.36 15.17
C SER A 752 29.22 -9.45 15.44
N LYS A 753 28.79 -10.57 16.03
CA LYS A 753 29.66 -11.69 16.49
C LYS A 753 29.46 -12.98 15.68
N MET A 754 28.85 -12.91 14.50
CA MET A 754 28.63 -14.08 13.66
C MET A 754 29.94 -14.83 13.33
N VAL A 755 31.02 -14.09 13.07
CA VAL A 755 32.35 -14.69 12.82
C VAL A 755 32.87 -15.48 14.04
N GLU A 756 32.73 -14.93 15.25
CA GLU A 756 33.07 -15.64 16.50
C GLU A 756 32.25 -16.94 16.66
N LEU A 757 30.96 -16.89 16.32
CA LEU A 757 30.06 -18.05 16.41
C LEU A 757 30.44 -19.14 15.38
N PHE A 758 30.78 -18.77 14.15
CA PHE A 758 31.30 -19.74 13.17
C PHE A 758 32.65 -20.35 13.59
N GLN A 759 33.54 -19.56 14.21
CA GLN A 759 34.80 -20.08 14.77
C GLN A 759 34.53 -21.08 15.92
N LYS A 760 33.63 -20.75 16.85
CA LYS A 760 33.18 -21.62 17.96
C LYS A 760 32.69 -22.99 17.48
N HIS A 761 32.05 -23.06 16.32
CA HIS A 761 31.53 -24.29 15.71
C HIS A 761 32.45 -24.93 14.65
N SER A 762 33.74 -24.55 14.60
CA SER A 762 34.76 -25.09 13.69
C SER A 762 34.44 -24.88 12.20
N LEU A 763 33.87 -23.74 11.85
CA LEU A 763 33.54 -23.32 10.47
C LEU A 763 34.25 -22.02 10.05
N GLY A 764 35.01 -21.39 10.96
CA GLY A 764 35.66 -20.10 10.71
C GLY A 764 36.70 -20.09 9.58
N ASP A 765 37.42 -21.19 9.36
CA ASP A 765 38.42 -21.27 8.30
C ASP A 765 37.79 -21.20 6.89
N GLU A 766 36.58 -21.69 6.72
CA GLU A 766 35.86 -21.61 5.46
C GLU A 766 35.38 -20.20 5.17
N ILE A 767 34.87 -19.50 6.19
CA ILE A 767 34.38 -18.12 6.06
C ILE A 767 35.50 -17.12 5.79
N ARG A 768 36.72 -17.37 6.29
CA ARG A 768 37.88 -16.53 5.98
C ARG A 768 38.22 -16.50 4.48
N THR A 769 37.75 -17.48 3.71
CA THR A 769 37.90 -17.49 2.23
C THR A 769 36.83 -16.68 1.50
N MET A 770 35.79 -16.20 2.20
CA MET A 770 34.70 -15.43 1.61
C MET A 770 35.05 -13.94 1.56
N ARG A 771 35.10 -13.40 0.34
CA ARG A 771 35.35 -11.97 0.08
C ARG A 771 34.44 -11.10 0.95
N ASN A 772 35.01 -10.10 1.60
CA ASN A 772 34.32 -9.02 2.33
C ASN A 772 33.37 -9.46 3.48
N PHE A 773 33.22 -10.77 3.75
CA PHE A 773 32.25 -11.30 4.73
C PHE A 773 32.63 -10.93 6.17
N GLU A 774 33.87 -11.17 6.59
CA GLU A 774 34.32 -10.83 7.95
C GLU A 774 34.27 -9.31 8.21
N SER A 775 34.56 -8.51 7.19
CA SER A 775 34.48 -7.03 7.26
C SER A 775 33.04 -6.55 7.44
N LEU A 776 32.08 -7.13 6.71
CA LEU A 776 30.67 -6.78 6.88
C LEU A 776 30.13 -7.26 8.23
N MET A 777 30.31 -8.54 8.56
CA MET A 777 29.73 -9.19 9.74
C MET A 777 30.27 -8.67 11.08
N SER A 778 31.44 -8.02 11.09
CA SER A 778 31.99 -7.36 12.30
C SER A 778 31.42 -5.96 12.55
N ALA A 779 30.76 -5.35 11.56
CA ALA A 779 30.17 -4.01 11.67
C ALA A 779 28.63 -4.00 11.62
N ILE A 780 28.02 -5.02 11.00
CA ILE A 780 26.62 -5.05 10.53
C ILE A 780 25.55 -4.64 11.54
N GLY A 781 25.69 -4.98 12.82
CA GLY A 781 24.75 -4.60 13.89
C GLY A 781 24.85 -3.15 14.36
N THR A 782 25.81 -2.38 13.85
CA THR A 782 26.01 -0.95 14.17
C THR A 782 25.88 -0.07 12.93
N TRP A 783 26.54 -0.45 11.83
CA TRP A 783 26.48 0.22 10.53
C TRP A 783 26.99 -0.70 9.41
N TYR A 784 26.66 -0.39 8.16
CA TYR A 784 27.22 -1.09 6.99
C TYR A 784 27.37 -0.17 5.79
N GLN A 785 28.28 -0.52 4.86
CA GLN A 785 28.57 0.30 3.69
C GLN A 785 27.37 0.35 2.73
N SER A 786 27.06 1.52 2.19
CA SER A 786 25.93 1.70 1.27
C SER A 786 26.07 0.97 -0.07
N VAL A 787 27.27 0.51 -0.42
CA VAL A 787 27.53 -0.33 -1.60
C VAL A 787 26.73 -1.63 -1.59
N TRP A 788 26.39 -2.17 -0.41
CA TRP A 788 25.59 -3.39 -0.30
C TRP A 788 24.14 -3.17 -0.78
N GLU A 789 23.57 -2.00 -0.50
CA GLU A 789 22.27 -1.58 -1.06
C GLU A 789 22.36 -1.23 -2.55
N LEU A 790 23.50 -0.72 -3.02
CA LEU A 790 23.73 -0.52 -4.46
C LEU A 790 23.73 -1.88 -5.19
N LYS A 791 24.44 -2.86 -4.65
CA LYS A 791 24.49 -4.24 -5.18
C LYS A 791 23.09 -4.87 -5.15
N ARG A 792 22.31 -4.67 -4.08
CA ARG A 792 20.88 -5.02 -4.03
C ARG A 792 20.09 -4.35 -5.16
N PHE A 793 20.15 -3.02 -5.29
CA PHE A 793 19.39 -2.26 -6.28
C PHE A 793 19.65 -2.69 -7.73
N THR A 794 20.90 -2.99 -8.10
CA THR A 794 21.21 -3.47 -9.46
C THR A 794 20.48 -4.77 -9.84
N ARG A 795 20.15 -5.60 -8.85
CA ARG A 795 19.50 -6.91 -9.00
C ARG A 795 17.97 -6.88 -8.89
N LEU A 796 17.38 -5.87 -8.23
CA LEU A 796 15.92 -5.77 -8.02
C LEU A 796 15.21 -5.01 -9.15
N SER A 797 13.99 -5.39 -9.52
CA SER A 797 13.17 -4.66 -10.52
C SER A 797 12.64 -3.29 -10.05
N GLN A 798 13.08 -2.81 -8.88
CA GLN A 798 12.64 -1.53 -8.31
C GLN A 798 13.10 -0.33 -9.17
N PRO A 799 12.23 0.69 -9.37
CA PRO A 799 12.55 1.86 -10.21
C PRO A 799 13.48 2.89 -9.55
N TYR A 800 13.73 2.77 -8.24
CA TYR A 800 14.47 3.74 -7.43
C TYR A 800 15.37 3.02 -6.41
N PRO A 801 16.61 3.52 -6.16
CA PRO A 801 17.51 2.94 -5.17
C PRO A 801 17.19 3.36 -3.73
N HIS A 802 17.81 2.68 -2.76
CA HIS A 802 17.81 3.07 -1.35
C HIS A 802 18.38 4.49 -1.13
N ARG A 803 17.93 5.21 -0.09
CA ARG A 803 18.27 6.63 0.15
C ARG A 803 19.79 6.92 0.16
N ALA A 804 20.59 6.03 0.75
CA ALA A 804 22.05 6.21 0.81
C ALA A 804 22.66 6.11 -0.59
N VAL A 805 22.21 5.11 -1.37
CA VAL A 805 22.64 4.89 -2.76
C VAL A 805 22.27 6.06 -3.67
N CYS A 806 21.16 6.75 -3.38
CA CYS A 806 20.79 7.98 -4.09
C CYS A 806 21.89 9.04 -4.05
N VAL A 807 22.47 9.26 -2.85
CA VAL A 807 23.48 10.29 -2.60
C VAL A 807 24.87 9.79 -2.99
N ASP A 808 25.23 8.59 -2.53
CA ASP A 808 26.59 8.07 -2.60
C ASP A 808 27.02 7.71 -4.03
N TYR A 809 26.09 7.23 -4.85
CA TYR A 809 26.37 6.67 -6.18
C TYR A 809 25.72 7.48 -7.31
N GLY A 810 25.51 8.78 -7.10
CA GLY A 810 25.18 9.74 -8.16
C GLY A 810 23.72 9.76 -8.65
N PHE A 811 22.88 8.82 -8.25
CA PHE A 811 21.49 8.73 -8.72
C PHE A 811 20.64 9.97 -8.38
N MET A 812 21.02 10.77 -7.37
CA MET A 812 20.38 12.06 -7.05
C MET A 812 20.60 13.15 -8.12
N ASN A 813 21.59 12.97 -9.01
CA ASN A 813 21.87 13.90 -10.10
C ASN A 813 21.10 13.54 -11.39
N CYS A 814 20.52 12.33 -11.50
CA CYS A 814 19.75 11.92 -12.67
C CYS A 814 18.42 12.67 -12.76
N GLN A 815 18.23 13.46 -13.83
CA GLN A 815 17.01 14.22 -14.08
C GLN A 815 15.97 13.39 -14.83
N THR A 816 16.41 12.40 -15.60
CA THR A 816 15.59 11.55 -16.47
C THR A 816 15.61 10.08 -16.04
N PRO A 817 14.57 9.30 -16.38
CA PRO A 817 14.59 7.85 -16.23
C PRO A 817 15.71 7.17 -17.04
N VAL A 818 16.08 7.75 -18.19
CA VAL A 818 17.12 7.20 -19.08
C VAL A 818 18.50 7.26 -18.41
N GLU A 819 18.89 8.41 -17.86
CA GLU A 819 20.14 8.55 -17.10
C GLU A 819 20.20 7.58 -15.92
N ARG A 820 19.09 7.41 -15.19
CA ARG A 820 18.99 6.48 -14.06
C ARG A 820 19.19 5.03 -14.50
N LEU A 821 18.61 4.63 -15.63
CA LEU A 821 18.79 3.30 -16.20
C LEU A 821 20.24 3.10 -16.68
N SER A 822 20.82 4.04 -17.42
CA SER A 822 22.22 3.94 -17.88
C SER A 822 23.22 3.86 -16.73
N LEU A 823 23.01 4.64 -15.66
CA LEU A 823 23.85 4.61 -14.45
C LEU A 823 23.69 3.27 -13.70
N ARG A 824 22.46 2.78 -13.56
CA ARG A 824 22.17 1.46 -12.99
C ARG A 824 22.80 0.33 -13.82
N ASP A 825 22.76 0.41 -15.14
CA ASP A 825 23.29 -0.62 -16.04
C ASP A 825 24.82 -0.74 -15.91
N ALA A 826 25.55 0.37 -15.77
CA ALA A 826 26.99 0.34 -15.52
C ALA A 826 27.34 -0.30 -14.17
N TYR A 827 26.63 0.03 -13.09
CA TYR A 827 26.82 -0.66 -11.81
C TYR A 827 26.43 -2.15 -11.90
N THR A 828 25.39 -2.48 -12.67
CA THR A 828 24.98 -3.87 -12.94
C THR A 828 26.08 -4.63 -13.71
N GLN A 829 26.73 -3.99 -14.68
CA GLN A 829 27.86 -4.55 -15.41
C GLN A 829 29.07 -4.78 -14.49
N PHE A 830 29.42 -3.79 -13.66
CA PHE A 830 30.52 -3.86 -12.70
C PHE A 830 30.38 -5.04 -11.71
N PHE A 831 29.19 -5.25 -11.13
CA PHE A 831 29.00 -6.41 -10.25
C PHE A 831 28.93 -7.74 -11.02
N LYS A 832 28.44 -7.75 -12.27
CA LYS A 832 28.46 -8.95 -13.12
C LYS A 832 29.86 -9.35 -13.57
N SER A 833 30.80 -8.40 -13.70
CA SER A 833 32.22 -8.70 -13.97
C SER A 833 33.03 -9.06 -12.73
N GLY A 834 32.40 -9.15 -11.54
CA GLY A 834 33.08 -9.52 -10.28
C GLY A 834 33.81 -8.37 -9.58
N GLY A 835 33.50 -7.12 -9.93
CA GLY A 835 34.09 -5.91 -9.36
C GLY A 835 34.04 -5.86 -7.82
N ASP A 836 35.00 -5.19 -7.20
CA ASP A 836 35.13 -5.15 -5.74
C ASP A 836 34.20 -4.13 -5.08
N GLU A 837 33.33 -4.62 -4.19
CA GLU A 837 32.39 -3.76 -3.46
C GLU A 837 33.11 -2.77 -2.55
N MET A 838 34.22 -3.17 -1.92
CA MET A 838 34.98 -2.31 -1.02
C MET A 838 35.86 -1.32 -1.77
N ALA A 839 36.43 -1.68 -2.93
CA ALA A 839 37.12 -0.71 -3.77
C ALA A 839 36.14 0.34 -4.35
N LEU A 840 34.92 -0.07 -4.73
CA LEU A 840 33.89 0.87 -5.21
C LEU A 840 33.41 1.80 -4.08
N HIS A 841 33.23 1.28 -2.86
CA HIS A 841 32.92 2.09 -1.69
C HIS A 841 34.06 3.08 -1.34
N GLN A 842 35.32 2.63 -1.41
CA GLN A 842 36.46 3.52 -1.20
C GLN A 842 36.52 4.64 -2.27
N ALA A 843 36.26 4.30 -3.54
CA ALA A 843 36.17 5.27 -4.62
C ALA A 843 34.99 6.26 -4.47
N CYS A 844 33.92 5.88 -3.76
CA CYS A 844 32.83 6.78 -3.37
C CYS A 844 33.29 7.82 -2.36
N ILE A 845 33.79 7.39 -1.19
CA ILE A 845 34.14 8.31 -0.09
C ILE A 845 35.36 9.18 -0.39
N GLU A 846 36.22 8.77 -1.33
CA GLU A 846 37.33 9.58 -1.84
C GLU A 846 36.95 10.47 -3.05
N ASN A 847 35.68 10.45 -3.49
CA ASN A 847 35.18 11.17 -4.67
C ASN A 847 35.93 10.87 -5.99
N ARG A 848 36.26 9.58 -6.19
CA ARG A 848 36.97 9.05 -7.38
C ARG A 848 36.11 8.15 -8.27
N LEU A 849 34.80 8.05 -8.03
CA LEU A 849 33.87 7.16 -8.75
C LEU A 849 33.98 7.23 -10.27
N ALA A 850 33.98 8.42 -10.85
CA ALA A 850 34.06 8.59 -12.30
C ALA A 850 35.38 8.09 -12.91
N GLY A 851 36.49 8.19 -12.17
CA GLY A 851 37.77 7.62 -12.60
C GLY A 851 37.78 6.09 -12.46
N PHE A 852 37.30 5.60 -11.32
CA PHE A 852 37.27 4.17 -10.99
C PHE A 852 36.36 3.36 -11.94
N LEU A 853 35.13 3.83 -12.20
CA LEU A 853 34.23 3.13 -13.12
C LEU A 853 34.75 3.12 -14.57
N ARG A 854 35.49 4.17 -14.99
CA ARG A 854 36.16 4.16 -16.31
C ARG A 854 37.29 3.15 -16.38
N SER A 855 38.08 2.95 -15.33
CA SER A 855 39.14 1.93 -15.34
C SER A 855 38.58 0.50 -15.37
N GLU A 856 37.44 0.26 -14.73
CA GLU A 856 36.81 -1.06 -14.64
C GLU A 856 35.94 -1.40 -15.87
N LEU A 857 35.26 -0.42 -16.48
CA LEU A 857 34.31 -0.61 -17.59
C LEU A 857 34.84 -0.10 -18.95
N GLY A 858 35.97 0.59 -18.98
CA GLY A 858 36.59 1.18 -20.17
C GLY A 858 35.92 2.48 -20.64
N SER A 859 34.59 2.49 -20.80
CA SER A 859 33.82 3.67 -21.20
C SER A 859 32.49 3.77 -20.44
N LEU A 860 31.97 4.99 -20.28
CA LEU A 860 30.68 5.24 -19.63
C LEU A 860 29.65 5.67 -20.69
N SER A 861 28.42 5.16 -20.56
CA SER A 861 27.28 5.44 -21.45
C SER A 861 26.49 6.70 -21.06
N PHE A 862 26.97 7.46 -20.08
CA PHE A 862 26.30 8.62 -19.48
C PHE A 862 27.32 9.70 -19.09
N ASP A 863 26.85 10.91 -18.82
CA ASP A 863 27.71 12.01 -18.38
C ASP A 863 28.27 11.75 -16.98
N ALA A 864 29.59 11.91 -16.83
CA ALA A 864 30.30 11.67 -15.58
C ALA A 864 29.97 12.70 -14.49
N THR A 865 29.38 13.85 -14.84
CA THR A 865 28.81 14.80 -13.86
C THR A 865 27.73 14.17 -12.97
N LEU A 866 27.05 13.11 -13.45
CA LEU A 866 26.09 12.36 -12.63
C LEU A 866 26.75 11.72 -11.40
N LEU A 867 28.04 11.39 -11.47
CA LEU A 867 28.80 10.76 -10.38
C LEU A 867 29.37 11.77 -9.36
N GLU A 868 29.03 13.06 -9.47
CA GLU A 868 29.37 14.06 -8.47
C GLU A 868 28.68 13.77 -7.13
N SER A 869 29.49 13.50 -6.11
CA SER A 869 29.05 13.20 -4.74
C SER A 869 29.40 14.35 -3.79
N PRO A 870 28.77 14.44 -2.59
CA PRO A 870 29.16 15.41 -1.57
C PRO A 870 30.48 15.07 -0.86
N TYR A 871 31.17 13.99 -1.25
CA TYR A 871 32.39 13.53 -0.60
C TYR A 871 33.66 14.20 -1.18
N PRO A 872 34.81 14.18 -0.46
CA PRO A 872 34.94 13.81 0.95
C PRO A 872 34.30 14.86 1.88
N LEU A 873 33.87 14.41 3.07
CA LEU A 873 33.34 15.25 4.14
C LEU A 873 34.33 15.27 5.32
N ASP A 874 34.96 16.41 5.55
CA ASP A 874 35.93 16.57 6.64
C ASP A 874 35.30 16.28 8.01
N GLY A 875 35.94 15.41 8.80
CA GLY A 875 35.52 15.07 10.16
C GLY A 875 34.33 14.12 10.27
N CYS A 876 33.89 13.47 9.18
CA CYS A 876 32.76 12.55 9.19
C CYS A 876 33.18 11.07 9.00
N ASP A 877 33.39 10.33 10.08
CA ASP A 877 33.77 8.90 10.04
C ASP A 877 32.66 7.96 9.52
N HIS A 878 31.49 8.49 9.15
CA HIS A 878 30.30 7.74 8.72
C HIS A 878 29.93 7.99 7.24
N MET A 879 30.85 8.53 6.44
CA MET A 879 30.67 8.69 4.99
C MET A 879 30.37 7.35 4.30
N GLY A 880 29.35 7.32 3.44
CA GLY A 880 28.94 6.10 2.74
C GLY A 880 28.43 4.97 3.64
N MET A 881 28.09 5.25 4.90
CA MET A 881 27.58 4.27 5.85
C MET A 881 26.07 4.39 6.06
N ILE A 882 25.40 3.25 6.15
CA ILE A 882 24.00 3.13 6.55
C ILE A 882 23.95 2.83 8.04
N VAL A 883 23.09 3.59 8.73
CA VAL A 883 22.86 3.49 10.17
C VAL A 883 21.36 3.41 10.42
N GLU A 884 20.94 2.48 11.28
CA GLU A 884 19.54 2.25 11.64
C GLU A 884 18.99 3.33 12.59
N THR A 885 19.74 3.66 13.66
CA THR A 885 19.37 4.70 14.62
C THR A 885 20.51 5.70 14.80
N ALA A 886 20.19 6.99 14.72
CA ALA A 886 21.15 8.07 14.87
C ALA A 886 20.69 9.12 15.90
N ILE A 887 21.62 9.58 16.72
CA ILE A 887 21.43 10.65 17.69
C ILE A 887 22.10 11.89 17.12
N LEU A 888 21.29 12.87 16.70
CA LEU A 888 21.80 14.12 16.16
C LEU A 888 22.00 15.12 17.31
N CYS A 889 23.20 15.67 17.45
CA CYS A 889 23.50 16.66 18.50
C CYS A 889 24.47 17.75 18.03
N PRO A 890 24.44 18.94 18.64
CA PRO A 890 25.47 19.94 18.41
C PRO A 890 26.85 19.47 18.92
N GLU A 891 27.93 19.90 18.27
CA GLU A 891 29.32 19.64 18.70
C GLU A 891 29.54 19.95 20.19
N SER A 892 28.98 21.06 20.70
CA SER A 892 29.10 21.45 22.11
C SER A 892 28.40 20.49 23.11
N ALA A 893 27.57 19.55 22.63
CA ALA A 893 26.85 18.58 23.45
C ALA A 893 27.42 17.15 23.37
N TYR A 894 28.40 16.89 22.48
CA TYR A 894 28.91 15.54 22.19
C TYR A 894 29.33 14.76 23.45
N GLU A 895 30.15 15.37 24.31
CA GLU A 895 30.66 14.71 25.54
C GLU A 895 29.58 14.44 26.60
N GLU A 896 28.44 15.13 26.56
CA GLU A 896 27.30 14.87 27.44
C GLU A 896 26.46 13.71 26.88
N VAL A 897 26.15 13.75 25.57
CA VAL A 897 25.43 12.68 24.86
C VAL A 897 26.17 11.35 24.95
N LYS A 898 27.49 11.36 24.77
CA LYS A 898 28.37 10.19 24.88
C LYS A 898 28.33 9.52 26.26
N LYS A 899 28.32 10.31 27.34
CA LYS A 899 28.16 9.79 28.71
C LYS A 899 26.80 9.17 28.95
N LEU A 900 25.75 9.70 28.32
CA LEU A 900 24.39 9.16 28.43
C LEU A 900 24.19 7.88 27.62
N GLN A 901 24.82 7.78 26.45
CA GLN A 901 24.92 6.55 25.67
C GLN A 901 25.66 5.45 26.47
N GLN A 902 26.81 5.79 27.06
CA GLN A 902 27.56 4.88 27.95
C GLN A 902 26.78 4.45 29.20
N ALA A 903 25.84 5.28 29.67
CA ALA A 903 24.93 4.96 30.77
C ALA A 903 23.66 4.17 30.33
N GLN A 904 23.62 3.64 29.10
CA GLN A 904 22.49 2.92 28.50
C GLN A 904 21.17 3.71 28.49
N ARG A 905 21.24 5.04 28.38
CA ARG A 905 20.05 5.93 28.32
C ARG A 905 19.67 6.37 26.90
N LEU A 906 20.56 6.15 25.93
CA LEU A 906 20.37 6.50 24.52
C LEU A 906 21.00 5.40 23.65
N GLU A 907 20.34 5.03 22.57
CA GLU A 907 20.77 4.03 21.58
C GLU A 907 20.92 4.68 20.20
N GLY A 908 21.85 4.19 19.39
CA GLY A 908 22.18 4.73 18.06
C GLY A 908 23.51 5.49 17.99
N VAL A 909 23.96 5.78 16.77
CA VAL A 909 25.24 6.44 16.46
C VAL A 909 25.12 7.95 16.66
N ILE A 910 26.10 8.56 17.34
CA ILE A 910 26.09 10.00 17.59
C ILE A 910 26.64 10.73 16.36
N LEU A 911 25.81 11.56 15.74
CA LEU A 911 26.19 12.46 14.65
C LEU A 911 26.24 13.89 15.19
N THR A 912 27.39 14.55 15.04
CA THR A 912 27.58 15.95 15.46
C THR A 912 27.32 16.94 14.35
N HIS A 913 26.87 18.14 14.70
CA HIS A 913 26.79 19.26 13.77
C HIS A 913 27.26 20.59 14.41
N PRO A 914 27.65 21.59 13.60
CA PRO A 914 28.02 22.90 14.12
C PRO A 914 26.85 23.55 14.87
N ASP A 915 27.12 24.18 16.02
CA ASP A 915 26.11 24.79 16.88
C ASP A 915 25.24 25.86 16.16
N LYS A 916 25.76 26.46 15.08
CA LYS A 916 25.07 27.50 14.29
C LYS A 916 23.97 26.98 13.36
N VAL A 917 23.92 25.67 13.10
CA VAL A 917 23.07 25.06 12.04
C VAL A 917 21.75 24.50 12.60
N ASP A 918 21.62 24.42 13.92
CA ASP A 918 20.55 23.73 14.68
C ASP A 918 19.11 24.07 14.22
N ALA A 919 18.78 25.36 14.10
CA ALA A 919 17.44 25.81 13.72
C ALA A 919 17.10 25.50 12.24
N ALA A 920 18.05 25.71 11.33
CA ALA A 920 17.85 25.46 9.90
C ALA A 920 17.77 23.95 9.59
N MET A 921 18.55 23.13 10.31
CA MET A 921 18.50 21.69 10.19
C MET A 921 17.25 21.09 10.83
N SER A 922 16.82 21.57 12.01
CA SER A 922 15.52 21.18 12.59
C SER A 922 14.37 21.46 11.62
N ALA A 923 14.34 22.65 11.00
CA ALA A 923 13.34 22.98 9.98
C ALA A 923 13.46 22.09 8.73
N ALA A 924 14.67 21.79 8.26
CA ALA A 924 14.91 20.87 7.15
C ALA A 924 14.37 19.46 7.41
N LEU A 925 14.61 18.92 8.60
CA LEU A 925 14.18 17.59 9.01
C LEU A 925 12.65 17.51 9.17
N MET A 926 12.02 18.54 9.76
CA MET A 926 10.57 18.65 9.83
C MET A 926 9.93 18.77 8.43
N ASN A 927 10.50 19.60 7.56
CA ASN A 927 10.04 19.76 6.17
C ASN A 927 10.17 18.43 5.39
N ARG A 928 11.27 17.69 5.56
CA ARG A 928 11.45 16.36 4.95
C ARG A 928 10.45 15.35 5.51
N ALA A 929 10.23 15.30 6.82
CA ALA A 929 9.26 14.40 7.45
C ALA A 929 7.83 14.64 6.92
N ALA A 930 7.40 15.92 6.89
CA ALA A 930 6.12 16.33 6.32
C ALA A 930 6.02 15.99 4.82
N PHE A 931 7.09 16.28 4.06
CA PHE A 931 7.16 15.99 2.63
C PHE A 931 7.16 14.49 2.31
N LEU A 932 7.73 13.63 3.16
CA LEU A 932 7.71 12.16 2.99
C LEU A 932 6.51 11.48 3.63
N ARG A 933 5.64 12.21 4.36
CA ARG A 933 4.56 11.65 5.18
C ARG A 933 5.03 10.54 6.13
N GLN A 934 6.31 10.55 6.51
CA GLN A 934 6.85 9.65 7.52
C GLN A 934 6.68 10.30 8.89
N GLY A 935 6.05 9.57 9.82
CA GLY A 935 6.11 9.90 11.24
C GLY A 935 7.51 9.60 11.76
N VAL A 936 8.49 10.47 11.45
CA VAL A 936 9.84 10.37 12.01
C VAL A 936 9.70 10.39 13.53
N ARG A 937 10.13 9.31 14.19
CA ARG A 937 10.16 9.24 15.65
C ARG A 937 11.32 10.08 16.16
N ILE A 938 11.09 11.40 16.19
CA ILE A 938 11.93 12.36 16.88
C ILE A 938 11.59 12.27 18.37
N ARG A 939 12.39 11.54 19.15
CA ARG A 939 12.28 11.66 20.61
C ARG A 939 13.06 12.89 21.04
N THR A 940 12.38 13.82 21.69
CA THR A 940 12.94 15.07 22.16
C THR A 940 13.25 14.97 23.64
N THR A 941 14.54 14.88 24.00
CA THR A 941 15.00 14.79 25.39
C THR A 941 15.55 16.13 25.84
N ARG A 942 15.05 16.68 26.95
CA ARG A 942 15.63 17.90 27.55
C ARG A 942 16.73 17.56 28.55
N ILE A 943 17.93 18.09 28.31
CA ILE A 943 19.11 17.87 29.16
C ILE A 943 19.84 19.20 29.34
N GLY A 944 20.19 19.56 30.58
CA GLY A 944 20.85 20.84 30.88
C GLY A 944 20.05 22.11 30.49
N GLY A 945 18.74 21.99 30.23
CA GLY A 945 17.91 23.06 29.68
C GLY A 945 17.94 23.19 28.15
N ARG A 946 18.70 22.32 27.45
CA ARG A 946 18.78 22.23 25.98
C ARG A 946 17.95 21.06 25.46
N THR A 947 17.66 21.08 24.16
CA THR A 947 16.79 20.14 23.46
C THR A 947 17.64 19.19 22.61
N ILE A 948 17.59 17.88 22.87
CA ILE A 948 18.32 16.85 22.11
C ILE A 948 17.31 16.00 21.34
N GLN A 949 17.59 15.71 20.06
CA GLN A 949 16.72 14.92 19.20
C GLN A 949 17.39 13.58 18.84
N SER A 950 16.80 12.46 19.28
CA SER A 950 17.17 11.14 18.74
C SER A 950 16.22 10.76 17.61
N MET A 951 16.76 10.28 16.50
CA MET A 951 15.99 9.90 15.31
C MET A 951 16.13 8.39 15.07
N SER A 952 15.01 7.67 15.08
CA SER A 952 14.93 6.33 14.48
C SER A 952 14.29 6.44 13.10
N GLY A 953 14.94 5.86 12.08
CA GLY A 953 14.32 5.71 10.76
C GLY A 953 13.17 4.70 10.76
N MET A 954 12.28 4.85 9.78
CA MET A 954 11.51 3.77 9.16
C MET A 954 11.85 3.78 7.67
#